data_AF-A0A1W5IZ57-F1
#
_entry.id   AF-A0A1W5IZ57-F1
#
_cell.length_a   1.000
_cell.length_b   1.000
_cell.length_c   1.000
_cell.angle_alpha   90.00
_cell.angle_beta   90.00
_cell.angle_gamma   90.00
#
_symmetry.space_group_name_H-M   'P 1'
#
loop_
_entity.id
_entity.type
_entity.pdbx_description
1 polymer ?
#
loop_
_entity_poly.entity_id
_entity_poly.type
_entity_poly.pdbx_seq_one_letter_code
_entity_poly.pdbx_strand_id
1 'polypeptide(L)'
;SANDNADGWSLFRVLPFVRLRVYQLRTGKRIVQLVGNPYVIFNPSLNLTPGRDYVADDLADLSRVLSRIRESWTDPLSLNRQTAEDLYQHLDRLVEFAMSSYTGSSPSERPGIDLLITGVEASLWLAEQWAGDLKLVFPQLNVQAVSANKVISVLGNARGRIPPTGSTFCRSSSAYLADHHTLCIAVSQSGQTFPTIHAARILNQLLPGRVYALCGSVDTKMALALGQRVALRSPFTRRVFNSCAGGRCAEPPSVVCVALHQTMSELLSYLVLRMRMTSVCASGRPLGMILTKDDMVDLRSVRDRFIDLSIPQLTGFDASGRPLASEHHSRLVHQGRRWALHVIETPTAWVLSLIHILATVVSGWPVVYAVVHGICLAAGAGHVLDTVLSKVALAVDSVIYMFLPIIYAVLLRAIQRRPLWHRMGKRTIVVADVPYVHQILETFVSKMYALSYGIASVEVHGANPVDHFVHRFTHRVVRGLLIALGRPDGRLYSQTKSESWVLLGLLQAKVITSWGHQPEVVSIGHNPYHPAVVDTHLQLPSNRPRLLIEALEHTSEAVDPNQLWAHRRHMVMSKFPLYEKARELLQEMEGTAGPATGKQPPPRHLASKTAARDGDGDALTLGGGGGKQRADTGGHLARRTSMRLMARRGPCNAYSHLTAADVLNMPADQVWPLLGHDSKHLVGGHLLYGIFRKAELRKMWDKLAVVRQLASVLSTKQVSESVAREAVVAVGSTLEGVLLKQTVMEQLLESRYLSLERLIAFMVMFHAMARRTADWWPLTFDIARSQSGLRVATTAAPVTASELEQSLAETIAGDVVDKAAQRDEMAGRERLRHILSSNIRKRATAVP
;
A
#
# COMPACT_ATOMS: atom_id res chain seq x y z
N SER A 1 46.11 14.61 9.51
CA SER A 1 45.88 13.57 10.53
C SER A 1 44.40 13.24 10.55
N ALA A 2 44.03 11.98 10.30
CA ALA A 2 42.65 11.53 10.13
C ALA A 2 42.17 10.58 11.25
N ASN A 3 42.89 10.55 12.38
CA ASN A 3 42.60 9.61 13.47
C ASN A 3 41.69 10.14 14.58
N ASP A 4 41.43 11.46 14.65
CA ASP A 4 40.79 12.03 15.86
C ASP A 4 39.38 12.60 15.65
N ASN A 5 38.73 12.40 14.49
CA ASN A 5 37.34 12.82 14.30
C ASN A 5 36.54 11.74 13.57
N ALA A 6 36.03 10.78 14.32
CA ALA A 6 35.19 9.68 13.84
C ALA A 6 33.77 10.09 13.35
N ASP A 7 33.46 11.39 13.30
CA ASP A 7 32.20 11.96 12.78
C ASP A 7 32.44 13.21 11.86
N GLY A 8 33.58 13.28 11.17
CA GLY A 8 33.97 14.44 10.35
C GLY A 8 33.56 14.38 8.88
N TRP A 9 32.80 15.37 8.40
CA TRP A 9 32.54 15.59 6.97
C TRP A 9 33.84 15.96 6.23
N SER A 10 34.16 15.28 5.14
CA SER A 10 35.25 15.68 4.24
C SER A 10 34.71 15.95 2.83
N LEU A 11 34.99 17.15 2.32
CA LEU A 11 34.58 17.61 1.00
C LEU A 11 35.75 17.40 0.03
N PHE A 12 35.57 16.54 -0.97
CA PHE A 12 36.58 16.31 -1.99
C PHE A 12 36.20 17.03 -3.28
N ARG A 13 37.13 17.82 -3.81
CA ARG A 13 36.98 18.50 -5.11
C ARG A 13 37.70 17.64 -6.15
N VAL A 14 36.93 16.87 -6.94
CA VAL A 14 37.49 16.16 -8.09
C VAL A 14 37.28 17.06 -9.31
N LEU A 15 38.38 17.62 -9.82
CA LEU A 15 38.38 18.58 -10.92
C LEU A 15 37.80 17.96 -12.22
N PRO A 16 37.13 18.75 -13.08
CA PRO A 16 36.72 20.15 -12.88
C PRO A 16 35.26 20.33 -12.40
N PHE A 17 34.43 19.28 -12.37
CA PHE A 17 32.96 19.47 -12.31
C PHE A 17 32.21 18.74 -11.18
N VAL A 18 32.92 18.05 -10.28
CA VAL A 18 32.24 17.16 -9.33
C VAL A 18 32.67 17.48 -7.89
N ARG A 19 31.75 18.05 -7.12
CA ARG A 19 31.88 18.15 -5.65
C ARG A 19 31.37 16.84 -5.06
N LEU A 20 32.22 16.12 -4.33
CA LEU A 20 31.86 14.88 -3.66
C LEU A 20 31.80 15.13 -2.14
N ARG A 21 30.70 14.71 -1.51
CA ARG A 21 30.62 14.56 -0.05
C ARG A 21 30.88 13.11 0.28
N VAL A 22 31.97 12.82 0.98
CA VAL A 22 32.31 11.44 1.32
C VAL A 22 31.97 11.19 2.78
N TYR A 23 31.14 10.18 3.03
CA TYR A 23 30.88 9.64 4.36
C TYR A 23 31.69 8.36 4.52
N GLN A 24 32.64 8.36 5.45
CA GLN A 24 33.46 7.19 5.74
C GLN A 24 32.83 6.43 6.91
N LEU A 25 32.32 5.23 6.64
CA LEU A 25 31.77 4.37 7.67
C LEU A 25 32.92 3.77 8.50
N ARG A 26 32.66 3.52 9.80
CA ARG A 26 33.58 2.80 10.70
C ARG A 26 34.04 1.44 10.15
N THR A 27 33.30 0.86 9.20
CA THR A 27 33.63 -0.40 8.50
C THR A 27 34.52 -0.22 7.26
N GLY A 28 35.14 0.95 7.05
CA GLY A 28 36.00 1.24 5.88
C GLY A 28 35.26 1.46 4.55
N LYS A 29 33.92 1.36 4.53
CA LYS A 29 33.10 1.60 3.31
C LYS A 29 32.81 3.09 3.15
N ARG A 30 33.02 3.62 1.94
CA ARG A 30 32.78 5.04 1.59
C ARG A 30 31.43 5.21 0.90
N ILE A 31 30.59 6.12 1.37
CA ILE A 31 29.41 6.60 0.66
C ILE A 31 29.78 7.94 0.05
N VAL A 32 29.50 8.12 -1.24
CA VAL A 32 29.91 9.31 -2.00
C VAL A 32 28.65 10.01 -2.52
N GLN A 33 28.37 11.21 -2.02
CA GLN A 33 27.30 12.08 -2.51
C GLN A 33 27.84 13.00 -3.62
N LEU A 34 27.17 13.02 -4.76
CA LEU A 34 27.35 14.03 -5.80
C LEU A 34 26.67 15.33 -5.38
N VAL A 35 27.43 16.29 -4.86
CA VAL A 35 26.90 17.59 -4.42
C VAL A 35 26.53 18.42 -5.65
N GLY A 36 25.27 18.88 -5.71
CA GLY A 36 24.74 19.73 -6.78
C GLY A 36 24.04 18.98 -7.93
N ASN A 37 23.88 17.65 -7.84
CA ASN A 37 23.05 16.92 -8.79
C ASN A 37 21.57 16.89 -8.30
N PRO A 38 20.60 17.41 -9.08
CA PRO A 38 19.18 17.43 -8.69
C PRO A 38 18.55 16.03 -8.55
N TYR A 39 19.14 14.99 -9.15
CA TYR A 39 18.62 13.62 -9.10
C TYR A 39 19.18 12.77 -7.96
N VAL A 40 20.24 13.24 -7.29
CA VAL A 40 20.89 12.52 -6.18
C VAL A 40 20.47 13.17 -4.87
N ILE A 41 19.32 12.76 -4.37
CA ILE A 41 18.82 13.20 -3.08
C ILE A 41 19.38 12.27 -2.00
N PHE A 42 20.40 12.74 -1.28
CA PHE A 42 20.88 12.04 -0.10
C PHE A 42 19.98 12.38 1.08
N ASN A 43 19.42 11.36 1.74
CA ASN A 43 18.71 11.58 2.99
C ASN A 43 19.77 11.69 4.12
N PRO A 44 20.01 12.88 4.70
CA PRO A 44 21.04 13.06 5.73
C PRO A 44 20.77 12.26 7.00
N SER A 45 19.57 11.68 7.15
CA SER A 45 19.16 10.89 8.31
C SER A 45 19.53 9.41 8.25
N LEU A 46 20.37 8.96 7.30
CA LEU A 46 20.75 7.55 7.18
C LEU A 46 21.74 7.16 8.29
N ASN A 47 21.22 6.90 9.49
CA ASN A 47 22.03 6.56 10.65
C ASN A 47 22.37 5.07 10.63
N LEU A 48 23.62 4.74 10.27
CA LEU A 48 24.10 3.36 10.14
C LEU A 48 24.63 2.75 11.45
N THR A 49 24.11 3.17 12.60
CA THR A 49 24.53 2.63 13.91
C THR A 49 24.15 1.15 14.03
N PRO A 50 25.08 0.24 14.37
CA PRO A 50 24.78 -1.16 14.64
C PRO A 50 23.77 -1.32 15.79
N GLY A 51 22.86 -2.29 15.72
CA GLY A 51 21.84 -2.53 16.75
C GLY A 51 20.67 -1.54 16.75
N ARG A 52 20.66 -0.57 15.83
CA ARG A 52 19.52 0.33 15.61
C ARG A 52 18.37 -0.43 14.94
N ASP A 53 17.16 -0.19 15.41
CA ASP A 53 15.95 -0.80 14.85
C ASP A 53 15.49 -0.07 13.58
N TYR A 54 16.08 -0.44 12.44
CA TYR A 54 15.73 0.15 11.16
C TYR A 54 14.29 -0.14 10.71
N VAL A 55 13.68 -1.21 11.23
CA VAL A 55 12.28 -1.54 10.90
C VAL A 55 11.35 -0.55 11.60
N ALA A 56 11.62 -0.24 12.87
CA ALA A 56 10.89 0.80 13.60
C ALA A 56 11.03 2.18 12.92
N ASP A 57 12.25 2.54 12.51
CA ASP A 57 12.50 3.79 11.78
C ASP A 57 11.69 3.85 10.48
N ASP A 58 11.63 2.75 9.73
CA ASP A 58 10.88 2.67 8.49
C ASP A 58 9.37 2.80 8.71
N LEU A 59 8.82 2.15 9.76
CA LEU A 59 7.41 2.27 10.11
C LEU A 59 7.04 3.67 10.59
N ALA A 60 7.91 4.32 11.36
CA ALA A 60 7.72 5.71 11.78
C ALA A 60 7.77 6.69 10.60
N ASP A 61 8.50 6.35 9.53
CA ASP A 61 8.70 7.21 8.37
C ASP A 61 7.59 7.11 7.30
N LEU A 62 6.65 6.16 7.45
CA LEU A 62 5.58 5.90 6.48
C LEU A 62 4.78 7.16 6.12
N SER A 63 4.29 7.90 7.13
CA SER A 63 3.47 9.11 6.95
C SER A 63 4.20 10.18 6.12
N ARG A 64 5.50 10.37 6.40
CA ARG A 64 6.34 11.35 5.70
C ARG A 64 6.63 10.91 4.26
N VAL A 65 6.94 9.64 4.04
CA VAL A 65 7.21 9.11 2.68
C VAL A 65 5.96 9.18 1.82
N LEU A 66 4.79 8.78 2.32
CA LEU A 66 3.53 8.87 1.60
C LEU A 66 3.15 10.31 1.26
N SER A 67 3.38 11.24 2.19
CA SER A 67 3.19 12.69 1.92
C SER A 67 4.10 13.18 0.80
N ARG A 68 5.37 12.79 0.79
CA ARG A 68 6.31 13.13 -0.29
C ARG A 68 5.92 12.54 -1.64
N ILE A 69 5.41 11.30 -1.66
CA ILE A 69 4.89 10.70 -2.88
C ILE A 69 3.73 11.57 -3.40
N ARG A 70 2.74 11.87 -2.55
CA ARG A 70 1.61 12.73 -2.91
C ARG A 70 2.08 14.07 -3.48
N GLU A 71 2.99 14.76 -2.79
CA GLU A 71 3.60 16.03 -3.24
C GLU A 71 4.25 15.89 -4.62
N SER A 72 5.04 14.83 -4.82
CA SER A 72 5.65 14.54 -6.12
C SER A 72 4.60 14.34 -7.22
N TRP A 73 3.44 13.76 -6.94
CA TRP A 73 2.42 13.55 -7.98
C TRP A 73 1.52 14.76 -8.20
N THR A 74 1.46 15.68 -7.24
CA THR A 74 0.77 16.97 -7.39
C THR A 74 1.62 18.00 -8.13
N ASP A 75 2.94 18.02 -7.97
CA ASP A 75 3.84 18.94 -8.67
C ASP A 75 3.93 18.60 -10.17
N PRO A 76 3.45 19.47 -11.08
CA PRO A 76 3.49 19.23 -12.53
C PRO A 76 4.91 19.08 -13.08
N LEU A 77 5.91 19.65 -12.41
CA LEU A 77 7.31 19.62 -12.84
C LEU A 77 8.09 18.43 -12.28
N SER A 78 7.46 17.60 -11.46
CA SER A 78 8.13 16.47 -10.83
C SER A 78 8.60 15.42 -11.86
N LEU A 79 9.64 14.69 -11.50
CA LEU A 79 10.17 13.60 -12.33
C LEU A 79 9.14 12.49 -12.55
N ASN A 80 8.31 12.22 -11.54
CA ASN A 80 7.23 11.22 -11.65
C ASN A 80 6.17 11.66 -12.66
N ARG A 81 5.75 12.93 -12.63
CA ARG A 81 4.77 13.48 -13.58
C ARG A 81 5.31 13.53 -15.00
N GLN A 82 6.57 13.90 -15.18
CA GLN A 82 7.23 13.88 -16.49
C GLN A 82 7.31 12.47 -17.07
N THR A 83 7.70 11.48 -16.26
CA THR A 83 7.74 10.06 -16.69
C THR A 83 6.34 9.52 -16.96
N ALA A 84 5.35 9.87 -16.13
CA ALA A 84 3.96 9.45 -16.32
C ALA A 84 3.36 10.05 -17.60
N GLU A 85 3.72 11.28 -17.94
CA GLU A 85 3.30 11.92 -19.18
C GLU A 85 3.90 11.25 -20.41
N ASP A 86 5.19 10.90 -20.37
CA ASP A 86 5.85 10.14 -21.45
C ASP A 86 5.20 8.76 -21.63
N LEU A 87 4.92 8.05 -20.52
CA LEU A 87 4.18 6.79 -20.54
C LEU A 87 2.77 6.95 -21.10
N TYR A 88 2.05 8.00 -20.69
CA TYR A 88 0.72 8.32 -21.20
C TYR A 88 0.74 8.53 -22.72
N GLN A 89 1.70 9.29 -23.25
CA GLN A 89 1.79 9.55 -24.70
C GLN A 89 1.97 8.25 -25.50
N HIS A 90 2.73 7.29 -24.96
CA HIS A 90 2.87 5.99 -25.59
C HIS A 90 1.58 5.15 -25.50
N LEU A 91 0.89 5.20 -24.37
CA LEU A 91 -0.42 4.56 -24.23
C LEU A 91 -1.48 5.18 -25.15
N ASP A 92 -1.47 6.50 -25.34
CA ASP A 92 -2.42 7.19 -26.22
C ASP A 92 -2.24 6.77 -27.69
N ARG A 93 -0.99 6.63 -28.15
CA ARG A 93 -0.69 6.05 -29.47
C ARG A 93 -1.18 4.60 -29.60
N LEU A 94 -1.11 3.81 -28.52
CA LEU A 94 -1.71 2.48 -28.51
C LEU A 94 -3.24 2.55 -28.65
N VAL A 95 -3.90 3.54 -28.06
CA VAL A 95 -5.35 3.78 -28.27
C VAL A 95 -5.63 4.15 -29.72
N GLU A 96 -4.86 5.03 -30.33
CA GLU A 96 -5.01 5.41 -31.74
C GLU A 96 -4.85 4.21 -32.66
N PHE A 97 -3.80 3.41 -32.45
CA PHE A 97 -3.62 2.14 -33.15
C PHE A 97 -4.76 1.16 -32.86
N ALA A 98 -5.27 1.16 -31.63
CA ALA A 98 -6.40 0.34 -31.23
C ALA A 98 -7.69 0.66 -32.01
N MET A 99 -7.88 1.94 -32.31
CA MET A 99 -9.03 2.42 -33.06
C MET A 99 -8.84 2.25 -34.58
N SER A 100 -7.62 2.39 -35.10
CA SER A 100 -7.38 2.27 -36.54
C SER A 100 -7.52 0.84 -37.07
N SER A 101 -7.16 -0.19 -36.29
CA SER A 101 -7.31 -1.59 -36.73
C SER A 101 -8.72 -2.17 -36.51
N TYR A 102 -9.71 -1.35 -36.13
CA TYR A 102 -11.06 -1.78 -35.75
C TYR A 102 -12.02 -2.00 -36.94
N THR A 103 -11.50 -2.43 -38.10
CA THR A 103 -12.29 -2.60 -39.34
C THR A 103 -12.89 -4.01 -39.52
N GLY A 104 -13.17 -4.78 -38.45
CA GLY A 104 -14.01 -5.98 -38.59
C GLY A 104 -13.86 -7.12 -37.58
N SER A 105 -12.85 -7.14 -36.71
CA SER A 105 -12.69 -8.19 -35.68
C SER A 105 -13.18 -7.74 -34.30
N SER A 106 -13.63 -8.69 -33.48
CA SER A 106 -14.14 -8.40 -32.14
C SER A 106 -13.06 -7.76 -31.24
N PRO A 107 -13.41 -6.78 -30.37
CA PRO A 107 -12.45 -6.13 -29.46
C PRO A 107 -11.67 -7.08 -28.54
N SER A 108 -12.18 -8.30 -28.33
CA SER A 108 -11.63 -9.29 -27.41
C SER A 108 -10.44 -10.09 -27.97
N GLU A 109 -10.11 -9.95 -29.26
CA GLU A 109 -9.13 -10.79 -29.94
C GLU A 109 -8.01 -9.98 -30.61
N ARG A 110 -7.48 -8.94 -29.93
CA ARG A 110 -6.18 -8.40 -30.31
C ARG A 110 -5.09 -9.32 -29.78
N PRO A 111 -4.40 -10.12 -30.61
CA PRO A 111 -3.25 -10.87 -30.15
C PRO A 111 -2.15 -9.84 -29.84
N GLY A 112 -1.67 -9.77 -28.60
CA GLY A 112 -0.52 -8.91 -28.27
C GLY A 112 -0.47 -8.56 -26.80
N ILE A 113 0.72 -8.27 -26.26
CA ILE A 113 0.85 -7.72 -24.90
C ILE A 113 1.02 -6.21 -25.04
N ASP A 114 0.10 -5.41 -24.52
CA ASP A 114 0.19 -3.94 -24.60
C ASP A 114 1.15 -3.41 -23.52
N LEU A 115 1.04 -3.97 -22.30
CA LEU A 115 1.84 -3.58 -21.15
C LEU A 115 2.41 -4.80 -20.43
N LEU A 116 3.73 -4.94 -20.46
CA LEU A 116 4.49 -5.94 -19.71
C LEU A 116 5.06 -5.32 -18.44
N ILE A 117 4.70 -5.86 -17.28
CA ILE A 117 5.25 -5.42 -16.00
C ILE A 117 6.15 -6.54 -15.46
N THR A 118 7.36 -6.20 -15.02
CA THR A 118 8.31 -7.21 -14.54
C THR A 118 9.00 -6.82 -13.25
N GLY A 119 9.28 -7.82 -12.41
CA GLY A 119 9.86 -7.65 -11.09
C GLY A 119 10.20 -8.99 -10.46
N VAL A 120 10.61 -8.98 -9.20
CA VAL A 120 10.85 -10.19 -8.39
C VAL A 120 10.31 -9.98 -6.97
N GLU A 121 9.86 -11.06 -6.33
CA GLU A 121 9.32 -11.07 -4.95
C GLU A 121 8.32 -9.94 -4.72
N ALA A 122 8.47 -9.15 -3.66
CA ALA A 122 7.56 -8.07 -3.28
C ALA A 122 7.33 -7.04 -4.40
N SER A 123 8.34 -6.77 -5.25
CA SER A 123 8.15 -5.88 -6.39
C SER A 123 7.25 -6.50 -7.47
N LEU A 124 7.31 -7.83 -7.65
CA LEU A 124 6.43 -8.55 -8.58
C LEU A 124 5.02 -8.69 -8.02
N TRP A 125 4.85 -9.05 -6.74
CA TRP A 125 3.52 -9.25 -6.15
C TRP A 125 2.69 -7.96 -6.15
N LEU A 126 3.35 -6.81 -5.88
CA LEU A 126 2.73 -5.49 -6.02
C LEU A 126 2.36 -5.16 -7.47
N ALA A 127 3.26 -5.49 -8.41
CA ALA A 127 3.03 -5.31 -9.83
C ALA A 127 1.88 -6.17 -10.37
N GLU A 128 1.75 -7.42 -9.90
CA GLU A 128 0.65 -8.33 -10.25
C GLU A 128 -0.70 -7.76 -9.78
N GLN A 129 -0.77 -7.26 -8.54
CA GLN A 129 -1.98 -6.61 -8.05
C GLN A 129 -2.31 -5.35 -8.88
N TRP A 130 -1.31 -4.51 -9.17
CA TRP A 130 -1.53 -3.30 -9.97
C TRP A 130 -1.92 -3.60 -11.43
N ALA A 131 -1.38 -4.67 -12.02
CA ALA A 131 -1.80 -5.16 -13.34
C ALA A 131 -3.27 -5.57 -13.35
N GLY A 132 -3.73 -6.25 -12.29
CA GLY A 132 -5.15 -6.57 -12.09
C GLY A 132 -6.02 -5.32 -12.01
N ASP A 133 -5.58 -4.30 -11.27
CA ASP A 133 -6.30 -3.04 -11.14
C ASP A 133 -6.33 -2.23 -12.47
N LEU A 134 -5.26 -2.26 -13.25
CA LEU A 134 -5.25 -1.66 -14.58
C LEU A 134 -6.24 -2.34 -15.52
N LYS A 135 -6.31 -3.67 -15.51
CA LYS A 135 -7.26 -4.42 -16.33
C LYS A 135 -8.71 -4.21 -15.88
N LEU A 136 -8.93 -4.00 -14.59
CA LEU A 136 -10.22 -3.60 -14.04
C LEU A 136 -10.67 -2.23 -14.61
N VAL A 137 -9.74 -1.28 -14.66
CA VAL A 137 -10.02 0.10 -15.11
C VAL A 137 -10.09 0.20 -16.63
N PHE A 138 -9.21 -0.50 -17.34
CA PHE A 138 -9.06 -0.55 -18.80
C PHE A 138 -9.23 -2.00 -19.29
N PRO A 139 -10.46 -2.52 -19.42
CA PRO A 139 -10.70 -3.92 -19.77
C PRO A 139 -10.14 -4.35 -21.13
N GLN A 140 -9.93 -3.40 -22.05
CA GLN A 140 -9.38 -3.68 -23.37
C GLN A 140 -7.84 -3.63 -23.41
N LEU A 141 -7.18 -3.24 -22.32
CA LEU A 141 -5.72 -3.21 -22.24
C LEU A 141 -5.20 -4.60 -21.87
N ASN A 142 -4.37 -5.22 -22.71
CA ASN A 142 -3.74 -6.49 -22.39
C ASN A 142 -2.48 -6.29 -21.54
N VAL A 143 -2.67 -6.32 -20.22
CA VAL A 143 -1.60 -6.19 -19.24
C VAL A 143 -1.14 -7.57 -18.76
N GLN A 144 0.17 -7.78 -18.73
CA GLN A 144 0.76 -9.01 -18.17
C GLN A 144 1.87 -8.68 -17.17
N ALA A 145 1.77 -9.26 -15.97
CA ALA A 145 2.84 -9.23 -14.98
C ALA A 145 3.64 -10.54 -15.04
N VAL A 146 4.96 -10.44 -15.20
CA VAL A 146 5.85 -11.60 -15.39
C VAL A 146 7.12 -11.43 -14.57
N SER A 147 7.52 -12.48 -13.85
CA SER A 147 8.81 -12.54 -13.15
C SER A 147 9.98 -12.20 -14.07
N ALA A 148 10.92 -11.38 -13.61
CA ALA A 148 12.11 -11.02 -14.38
C ALA A 148 12.93 -12.25 -14.80
N ASN A 149 12.97 -13.30 -13.97
CA ASN A 149 13.63 -14.56 -14.33
C ASN A 149 12.97 -15.24 -15.53
N LYS A 150 11.63 -15.19 -15.63
CA LYS A 150 10.91 -15.73 -16.80
C LYS A 150 11.17 -14.88 -18.04
N VAL A 151 11.24 -13.55 -17.90
CA VAL A 151 11.60 -12.65 -19.01
C VAL A 151 12.98 -12.98 -19.57
N ILE A 152 13.98 -13.13 -18.70
CA ILE A 152 15.34 -13.50 -19.09
C ILE A 152 15.35 -14.88 -19.77
N SER A 153 14.63 -15.86 -19.22
CA SER A 153 14.58 -17.20 -19.79
C SER A 153 13.96 -17.26 -21.19
N VAL A 154 13.00 -16.38 -21.49
CA VAL A 154 12.28 -16.37 -22.79
C VAL A 154 13.01 -15.50 -23.82
N LEU A 155 13.50 -14.32 -23.40
CA LEU A 155 14.06 -13.31 -24.29
C LEU A 155 15.60 -13.26 -24.30
N GLY A 156 16.25 -13.94 -23.36
CA GLY A 156 17.71 -13.98 -23.26
C GLY A 156 18.35 -14.90 -24.32
N ASN A 157 19.61 -14.62 -24.66
CA ASN A 157 20.37 -15.31 -25.71
C ASN A 157 20.91 -16.71 -25.30
N ALA A 158 20.39 -17.33 -24.24
CA ALA A 158 20.97 -18.57 -23.71
C ALA A 158 20.78 -19.76 -24.66
N ARG A 159 21.90 -20.32 -25.12
CA ARG A 159 22.01 -21.67 -25.69
C ARG A 159 21.57 -22.68 -24.63
N GLY A 160 20.27 -22.97 -24.61
CA GLY A 160 19.65 -23.80 -23.57
C GLY A 160 18.25 -23.28 -23.32
N ARG A 161 17.35 -23.46 -24.29
CA ARG A 161 15.92 -23.20 -24.09
C ARG A 161 15.44 -24.15 -23.01
N ILE A 162 15.43 -23.74 -21.75
CA ILE A 162 14.49 -24.33 -20.80
C ILE A 162 13.12 -23.94 -21.35
N PRO A 163 12.30 -24.87 -21.86
CA PRO A 163 10.99 -24.51 -22.35
C PRO A 163 10.23 -23.92 -21.16
N PRO A 164 9.86 -22.64 -21.18
CA PRO A 164 9.16 -22.07 -20.08
C PRO A 164 7.71 -22.55 -20.24
N THR A 165 7.40 -23.67 -19.58
CA THR A 165 6.06 -24.24 -19.57
C THR A 165 5.20 -23.52 -18.53
N GLY A 166 3.90 -23.40 -18.79
CA GLY A 166 2.94 -22.84 -17.82
C GLY A 166 2.77 -21.32 -17.79
N SER A 167 3.26 -20.57 -18.78
CA SER A 167 2.90 -19.14 -18.96
C SER A 167 2.62 -18.81 -20.42
N THR A 168 1.61 -17.99 -20.68
CA THR A 168 1.28 -17.51 -22.04
C THR A 168 2.36 -16.60 -22.61
N PHE A 169 3.15 -15.94 -21.77
CA PHE A 169 4.30 -15.12 -22.17
C PHE A 169 5.35 -15.93 -22.95
N CYS A 170 5.43 -17.23 -22.72
CA CYS A 170 6.41 -18.13 -23.33
C CYS A 170 6.19 -18.33 -24.84
N ARG A 171 5.04 -17.90 -25.36
CA ARG A 171 4.73 -17.88 -26.79
C ARG A 171 5.12 -16.55 -27.45
N SER A 172 5.43 -15.52 -26.67
CA SER A 172 5.83 -14.22 -27.18
C SER A 172 7.29 -14.27 -27.64
N SER A 173 7.53 -14.09 -28.93
CA SER A 173 8.88 -13.90 -29.47
C SER A 173 9.34 -12.45 -29.26
N SER A 174 10.65 -12.21 -29.34
CA SER A 174 11.21 -10.86 -29.33
C SER A 174 10.65 -9.98 -30.45
N ALA A 175 10.48 -10.54 -31.66
CA ALA A 175 9.81 -9.88 -32.79
C ALA A 175 8.35 -9.54 -32.46
N TYR A 176 7.63 -10.48 -31.83
CA TYR A 176 6.23 -10.27 -31.45
C TYR A 176 6.05 -9.06 -30.50
N LEU A 177 6.90 -8.92 -29.49
CA LEU A 177 6.83 -7.75 -28.59
C LEU A 177 7.16 -6.43 -29.29
N ALA A 178 8.11 -6.46 -30.23
CA ALA A 178 8.50 -5.29 -30.99
C ALA A 178 7.37 -4.80 -31.91
N ASP A 179 6.76 -5.73 -32.65
CA ASP A 179 5.71 -5.49 -33.65
C ASP A 179 4.39 -4.99 -33.03
N HIS A 180 4.08 -5.38 -31.78
CA HIS A 180 2.83 -5.04 -31.10
C HIS A 180 2.90 -3.77 -30.25
N HIS A 181 3.90 -2.92 -30.47
CA HIS A 181 4.05 -1.65 -29.74
C HIS A 181 4.08 -1.80 -28.20
N THR A 182 4.47 -2.97 -27.67
CA THR A 182 4.49 -3.27 -26.22
C THR A 182 5.28 -2.23 -25.43
N LEU A 183 4.72 -1.83 -24.27
CA LEU A 183 5.36 -1.03 -23.24
C LEU A 183 5.84 -1.92 -22.10
N CYS A 184 6.92 -1.54 -21.44
CA CYS A 184 7.39 -2.28 -20.27
C CYS A 184 7.62 -1.40 -19.05
N ILE A 185 7.21 -1.89 -17.86
CA ILE A 185 7.57 -1.31 -16.56
C ILE A 185 8.34 -2.35 -15.74
N ALA A 186 9.62 -2.08 -15.48
CA ALA A 186 10.47 -2.87 -14.60
C ALA A 186 10.43 -2.30 -13.17
N VAL A 187 10.05 -3.11 -12.19
CA VAL A 187 9.83 -2.70 -10.79
C VAL A 187 10.89 -3.31 -9.89
N SER A 188 11.67 -2.46 -9.21
CA SER A 188 12.64 -2.87 -8.19
C SER A 188 12.95 -1.68 -7.28
N GLN A 189 12.63 -1.78 -5.98
CA GLN A 189 12.93 -0.68 -5.06
C GLN A 189 14.42 -0.34 -5.03
N SER A 190 15.32 -1.33 -5.00
CA SER A 190 16.75 -1.08 -4.94
C SER A 190 17.29 -0.55 -6.28
N GLY A 191 16.61 -0.86 -7.39
CA GLY A 191 17.13 -0.70 -8.75
C GLY A 191 18.46 -1.44 -8.96
N GLN A 192 18.74 -2.43 -8.11
CA GLN A 192 19.95 -3.25 -8.06
C GLN A 192 19.63 -4.75 -8.12
N THR A 193 18.34 -5.13 -8.12
CA THR A 193 17.92 -6.52 -8.31
C THR A 193 18.48 -7.06 -9.60
N PHE A 194 19.38 -8.03 -9.51
CA PHE A 194 20.12 -8.52 -10.66
C PHE A 194 19.19 -9.00 -11.80
N PRO A 195 18.20 -9.89 -11.56
CA PRO A 195 17.27 -10.31 -12.60
C PRO A 195 16.49 -9.17 -13.23
N THR A 196 15.96 -8.25 -12.42
CA THR A 196 15.15 -7.14 -12.93
C THR A 196 15.98 -6.19 -13.80
N ILE A 197 17.23 -5.91 -13.43
CA ILE A 197 18.13 -5.11 -14.27
C ILE A 197 18.40 -5.80 -15.61
N HIS A 198 18.69 -7.10 -15.59
CA HIS A 198 19.02 -7.81 -16.83
C HIS A 198 17.80 -7.92 -17.75
N ALA A 199 16.62 -8.22 -17.20
CA ALA A 199 15.36 -8.14 -17.92
C ALA A 199 15.13 -6.73 -18.52
N ALA A 200 15.36 -5.67 -17.73
CA ALA A 200 15.22 -4.29 -18.21
C ALA A 200 16.21 -3.95 -19.34
N ARG A 201 17.44 -4.48 -19.31
CA ARG A 201 18.43 -4.31 -20.39
C ARG A 201 18.00 -4.99 -21.68
N ILE A 202 17.65 -6.28 -21.61
CA ILE A 202 17.17 -7.05 -22.76
C ILE A 202 15.96 -6.34 -23.37
N LEU A 203 14.98 -5.97 -22.53
CA LEU A 203 13.79 -5.28 -23.00
C LEU A 203 14.09 -3.89 -23.58
N ASN A 204 15.04 -3.13 -23.02
CA ASN A 204 15.39 -1.82 -23.56
C ASN A 204 16.17 -1.92 -24.89
N GLN A 205 16.88 -3.02 -25.13
CA GLN A 205 17.47 -3.33 -26.45
C GLN A 205 16.38 -3.69 -27.47
N LEU A 206 15.38 -4.47 -27.06
CA LEU A 206 14.27 -4.90 -27.94
C LEU A 206 13.22 -3.80 -28.18
N LEU A 207 12.94 -2.98 -27.17
CA LEU A 207 11.89 -1.97 -27.13
C LEU A 207 12.49 -0.59 -26.79
N PRO A 208 13.40 -0.06 -27.63
CA PRO A 208 14.08 1.20 -27.34
C PRO A 208 13.07 2.33 -27.13
N GLY A 209 13.24 3.09 -26.05
CA GLY A 209 12.35 4.19 -25.67
C GLY A 209 11.03 3.78 -24.99
N ARG A 210 10.69 2.48 -24.95
CA ARG A 210 9.40 1.99 -24.44
C ARG A 210 9.47 1.26 -23.09
N VAL A 211 10.65 1.25 -22.47
CA VAL A 211 10.90 0.62 -21.17
C VAL A 211 11.05 1.67 -20.09
N TYR A 212 10.30 1.49 -19.02
CA TYR A 212 10.26 2.34 -17.83
C TYR A 212 10.74 1.55 -16.61
N ALA A 213 11.30 2.24 -15.63
CA ALA A 213 11.72 1.67 -14.35
C ALA A 213 10.96 2.33 -13.20
N LEU A 214 10.52 1.57 -12.21
CA LEU A 214 10.06 2.07 -10.92
C LEU A 214 11.07 1.67 -9.83
N CYS A 215 11.78 2.68 -9.30
CA CYS A 215 12.86 2.53 -8.35
C CYS A 215 12.63 3.38 -7.09
N GLY A 216 13.34 3.07 -5.99
CA GLY A 216 13.38 3.93 -4.79
C GLY A 216 14.19 5.22 -4.96
N SER A 217 14.96 5.33 -6.04
CA SER A 217 15.76 6.50 -6.42
C SER A 217 15.96 6.51 -7.94
N VAL A 218 16.24 7.69 -8.50
CA VAL A 218 16.57 7.87 -9.92
C VAL A 218 18.00 7.43 -10.22
N ASP A 219 18.89 7.49 -9.24
CA ASP A 219 20.28 7.02 -9.36
C ASP A 219 20.38 5.53 -8.99
N THR A 220 20.10 4.67 -9.95
CA THR A 220 20.22 3.21 -9.80
C THR A 220 20.82 2.56 -11.03
N LYS A 221 21.34 1.33 -10.87
CA LYS A 221 21.86 0.54 -12.00
C LYS A 221 20.77 0.21 -13.03
N MET A 222 19.53 0.02 -12.57
CA MET A 222 18.37 -0.17 -13.44
C MET A 222 18.03 1.11 -14.21
N ALA A 223 18.06 2.27 -13.57
CA ALA A 223 17.90 3.55 -14.26
C ALA A 223 19.00 3.79 -15.32
N LEU A 224 20.25 3.46 -14.98
CA LEU A 224 21.38 3.53 -15.91
C LEU A 224 21.19 2.60 -17.12
N ALA A 225 20.63 1.41 -16.93
CA ALA A 225 20.29 0.50 -18.02
C ALA A 225 19.25 1.10 -18.99
N LEU A 226 18.43 2.03 -18.53
CA LEU A 226 17.50 2.82 -19.33
C LEU A 226 18.10 4.18 -19.75
N GLY A 227 19.43 4.30 -19.76
CA GLY A 227 20.15 5.48 -20.23
C GLY A 227 20.11 6.69 -19.30
N GLN A 228 19.54 6.60 -18.09
CA GLN A 228 19.59 7.70 -17.12
C GLN A 228 21.04 7.93 -16.68
N ARG A 229 21.54 9.14 -16.88
CA ARG A 229 22.88 9.54 -16.44
C ARG A 229 22.79 10.42 -15.19
N VAL A 230 23.77 10.26 -14.31
CA VAL A 230 23.83 10.97 -13.02
C VAL A 230 25.02 11.93 -12.98
N ALA A 231 25.55 12.31 -14.15
CA ALA A 231 26.50 13.39 -14.26
C ALA A 231 25.79 14.74 -14.10
N LEU A 232 26.51 15.74 -13.57
CA LEU A 232 26.00 17.11 -13.42
C LEU A 232 25.46 17.62 -14.76
N ARG A 233 24.23 18.16 -14.78
CA ARG A 233 23.49 18.64 -15.97
C ARG A 233 23.03 17.56 -16.99
N SER A 234 23.10 16.27 -16.66
CA SER A 234 22.49 15.24 -17.51
C SER A 234 20.97 15.49 -17.62
N PRO A 235 20.37 15.42 -18.81
CA PRO A 235 18.91 15.52 -18.92
C PRO A 235 18.25 14.30 -18.26
N PHE A 236 17.07 14.52 -17.69
CA PHE A 236 16.24 13.44 -17.20
C PHE A 236 15.65 12.68 -18.39
N THR A 237 15.76 11.36 -18.40
CA THR A 237 15.32 10.55 -19.55
C THR A 237 13.81 10.34 -19.60
N ARG A 238 13.06 10.72 -18.54
CA ARG A 238 11.62 10.50 -18.41
C ARG A 238 11.19 9.02 -18.47
N ARG A 239 12.11 8.11 -18.14
CA ARG A 239 11.87 6.66 -18.12
C ARG A 239 11.99 6.04 -16.73
N VAL A 240 12.09 6.85 -15.68
CA VAL A 240 12.32 6.37 -14.31
C VAL A 240 11.35 7.02 -13.34
N PHE A 241 10.44 6.22 -12.79
CA PHE A 241 9.63 6.58 -11.64
C PHE A 241 10.45 6.42 -10.35
N ASN A 242 10.23 7.36 -9.43
CA ASN A 242 10.83 7.38 -8.11
C ASN A 242 9.75 7.17 -7.05
N SER A 243 9.85 6.08 -6.27
CA SER A 243 8.90 5.81 -5.18
C SER A 243 9.08 6.71 -3.96
N CYS A 244 10.07 7.61 -3.97
CA CYS A 244 10.39 8.53 -2.88
C CYS A 244 10.75 7.86 -1.54
N ALA A 245 10.83 6.53 -1.50
CA ALA A 245 11.26 5.77 -0.33
C ALA A 245 12.74 6.01 0.01
N GLY A 246 13.57 6.32 -1.01
CA GLY A 246 15.01 6.47 -0.86
C GLY A 246 15.71 5.15 -0.53
N GLY A 247 16.98 5.28 -0.11
CA GLY A 247 17.76 4.16 0.42
C GLY A 247 17.25 3.73 1.80
N ARG A 248 17.08 2.42 1.98
CA ARG A 248 16.60 1.79 3.22
C ARG A 248 17.59 0.73 3.69
N CYS A 249 17.72 0.61 5.00
CA CYS A 249 18.73 -0.28 5.62
C CYS A 249 18.13 -1.57 6.15
N ALA A 250 16.83 -1.58 6.46
CA ALA A 250 16.11 -2.76 6.88
C ALA A 250 16.02 -3.77 5.72
N GLU A 251 16.35 -5.01 6.03
CA GLU A 251 16.15 -6.13 5.10
C GLU A 251 14.69 -6.58 4.97
N PRO A 252 13.89 -6.61 6.06
CA PRO A 252 12.46 -6.85 5.97
C PRO A 252 11.77 -5.79 5.10
N PRO A 253 10.94 -6.19 4.11
CA PRO A 253 10.20 -5.25 3.27
C PRO A 253 9.17 -4.46 4.10
N SER A 254 9.49 -3.21 4.41
CA SER A 254 8.73 -2.29 5.26
C SER A 254 8.11 -1.16 4.40
N VAL A 255 8.52 0.09 4.67
CA VAL A 255 8.14 1.33 3.94
C VAL A 255 8.36 1.24 2.43
N VAL A 256 9.33 0.44 1.99
CA VAL A 256 9.64 0.24 0.56
C VAL A 256 8.45 -0.31 -0.23
N CYS A 257 7.71 -1.27 0.35
CA CYS A 257 6.56 -1.88 -0.30
C CYS A 257 5.37 -0.93 -0.32
N VAL A 258 5.14 -0.23 0.79
CA VAL A 258 4.08 0.78 0.90
C VAL A 258 4.30 1.92 -0.10
N ALA A 259 5.54 2.38 -0.23
CA ALA A 259 5.90 3.45 -1.16
C ALA A 259 5.76 3.03 -2.63
N LEU A 260 6.19 1.82 -2.99
CA LEU A 260 5.99 1.26 -4.34
C LEU A 260 4.50 1.15 -4.66
N HIS A 261 3.72 0.60 -3.73
CA HIS A 261 2.29 0.44 -3.87
C HIS A 261 1.60 1.80 -4.07
N GLN A 262 1.87 2.79 -3.21
CA GLN A 262 1.28 4.13 -3.35
C GLN A 262 1.69 4.80 -4.66
N THR A 263 2.94 4.68 -5.08
CA THR A 263 3.41 5.28 -6.35
C THR A 263 2.67 4.70 -7.55
N MET A 264 2.37 3.40 -7.53
CA MET A 264 1.53 2.75 -8.54
C MET A 264 0.07 3.22 -8.48
N SER A 265 -0.48 3.47 -7.28
CA SER A 265 -1.83 4.04 -7.09
C SER A 265 -1.93 5.45 -7.67
N GLU A 266 -0.92 6.29 -7.48
CA GLU A 266 -0.85 7.63 -8.08
C GLU A 266 -0.69 7.56 -9.60
N LEU A 267 0.15 6.64 -10.10
CA LEU A 267 0.31 6.42 -11.54
C LEU A 267 -1.01 6.00 -12.20
N LEU A 268 -1.74 5.05 -11.60
CA LEU A 268 -3.07 4.66 -12.08
C LEU A 268 -4.01 5.87 -12.14
N SER A 269 -4.05 6.65 -11.05
CA SER A 269 -4.90 7.84 -10.95
C SER A 269 -4.54 8.90 -12.01
N TYR A 270 -3.26 9.06 -12.30
CA TYR A 270 -2.76 9.95 -13.33
C TYR A 270 -3.21 9.50 -14.73
N LEU A 271 -2.98 8.22 -15.06
CA LEU A 271 -3.33 7.65 -16.37
C LEU A 271 -4.83 7.77 -16.67
N VAL A 272 -5.69 7.47 -15.69
CA VAL A 272 -7.16 7.61 -15.83
C VAL A 272 -7.55 9.05 -16.16
N LEU A 273 -7.02 10.02 -15.40
CA LEU A 273 -7.37 11.42 -15.60
C LEU A 273 -6.84 11.97 -16.92
N ARG A 274 -5.64 11.58 -17.36
CA ARG A 274 -5.08 11.98 -18.66
C ARG A 274 -5.85 11.37 -19.83
N MET A 275 -6.11 10.07 -19.80
CA MET A 275 -6.91 9.41 -20.85
C MET A 275 -8.31 10.01 -20.99
N ARG A 276 -8.93 10.48 -19.89
CA ARG A 276 -10.21 11.20 -19.96
C ARG A 276 -10.12 12.59 -20.58
N MET A 277 -8.96 13.25 -20.54
CA MET A 277 -8.80 14.62 -21.04
C MET A 277 -8.46 14.69 -22.52
N THR A 278 -7.60 13.80 -22.99
CA THR A 278 -6.91 13.98 -24.28
C THR A 278 -7.30 12.97 -25.33
N SER A 279 -7.89 11.82 -24.98
CA SER A 279 -8.26 10.84 -26.00
C SER A 279 -9.30 11.47 -26.94
N VAL A 280 -9.02 11.38 -28.25
CA VAL A 280 -9.79 11.94 -29.38
C VAL A 280 -11.27 11.50 -29.40
N CYS A 281 -11.65 10.60 -28.50
CA CYS A 281 -13.00 10.09 -28.31
C CYS A 281 -13.90 11.11 -27.58
N ALA A 282 -14.38 12.11 -28.30
CA ALA A 282 -15.44 13.02 -27.84
C ALA A 282 -16.74 12.29 -27.43
N SER A 283 -16.88 10.99 -27.72
CA SER A 283 -18.03 10.15 -27.37
C SER A 283 -17.68 8.74 -26.82
N GLY A 284 -16.39 8.37 -26.73
CA GLY A 284 -15.96 6.98 -26.48
C GLY A 284 -15.39 6.70 -25.08
N ARG A 285 -15.36 5.42 -24.70
CA ARG A 285 -14.61 4.90 -23.53
C ARG A 285 -13.26 4.39 -24.02
N PRO A 286 -12.15 5.16 -23.94
CA PRO A 286 -10.87 4.71 -24.45
C PRO A 286 -10.44 3.46 -23.69
N LEU A 287 -10.02 2.42 -24.42
CA LEU A 287 -9.68 1.10 -23.88
C LEU A 287 -10.76 0.48 -22.98
N GLY A 288 -12.03 0.81 -23.24
CA GLY A 288 -13.16 0.36 -22.44
C GLY A 288 -13.26 1.01 -21.05
N MET A 289 -12.54 2.11 -20.81
CA MET A 289 -12.42 2.72 -19.49
C MET A 289 -13.77 2.92 -18.77
N ILE A 290 -13.87 2.34 -17.58
CA ILE A 290 -15.09 2.33 -16.77
C ILE A 290 -15.21 3.59 -15.90
N LEU A 291 -14.10 4.02 -15.29
CA LEU A 291 -14.05 5.12 -14.33
C LEU A 291 -14.27 6.49 -14.98
N THR A 292 -15.02 7.34 -14.31
CA THR A 292 -15.24 8.74 -14.70
C THR A 292 -14.26 9.68 -13.99
N LYS A 293 -14.37 10.98 -14.28
CA LYS A 293 -13.58 12.00 -13.59
C LYS A 293 -14.03 12.20 -12.14
N ASP A 294 -15.34 12.16 -11.89
CA ASP A 294 -15.90 12.36 -10.56
C ASP A 294 -15.52 11.18 -9.64
N ASP A 295 -15.51 9.96 -10.19
CA ASP A 295 -14.94 8.77 -9.55
C ASP A 295 -13.50 8.98 -9.06
N MET A 296 -12.67 9.69 -9.83
CA MET A 296 -11.27 9.98 -9.45
C MET A 296 -11.15 11.04 -8.35
N VAL A 297 -12.11 11.96 -8.26
CA VAL A 297 -12.19 12.91 -7.13
C VAL A 297 -12.51 12.14 -5.84
N ASP A 298 -13.45 11.20 -5.91
CA ASP A 298 -13.79 10.34 -4.79
C ASP A 298 -12.59 9.49 -4.32
N LEU A 299 -11.86 8.85 -5.24
CA LEU A 299 -10.64 8.10 -4.92
C LEU A 299 -9.55 8.96 -4.30
N ARG A 300 -9.39 10.21 -4.74
CA ARG A 300 -8.43 11.16 -4.15
C ARG A 300 -8.83 11.59 -2.74
N SER A 301 -10.12 11.79 -2.50
CA SER A 301 -10.63 12.07 -1.15
C SER A 301 -10.31 10.91 -0.20
N VAL A 302 -10.49 9.66 -0.64
CA VAL A 302 -10.09 8.48 0.14
C VAL A 302 -8.58 8.44 0.36
N ARG A 303 -7.80 8.65 -0.70
CA ARG A 303 -6.33 8.72 -0.63
C ARG A 303 -5.86 9.71 0.41
N ASP A 304 -6.40 10.92 0.42
CA ASP A 304 -5.95 11.98 1.31
C ASP A 304 -6.25 11.62 2.77
N ARG A 305 -7.44 11.08 3.05
CA ARG A 305 -7.77 10.57 4.40
C ARG A 305 -6.91 9.37 4.82
N PHE A 306 -6.57 8.50 3.89
CA PHE A 306 -5.64 7.41 4.14
C PHE A 306 -4.27 7.95 4.59
N ILE A 307 -3.69 8.89 3.85
CA ILE A 307 -2.37 9.47 4.15
C ILE A 307 -2.39 10.32 5.43
N ASP A 308 -3.39 11.18 5.59
CA ASP A 308 -3.40 12.20 6.64
C ASP A 308 -3.99 11.71 7.96
N LEU A 309 -4.88 10.70 7.94
CA LEU A 309 -5.59 10.22 9.13
C LEU A 309 -5.28 8.76 9.44
N SER A 310 -5.50 7.84 8.50
CA SER A 310 -5.35 6.41 8.77
C SER A 310 -3.91 6.02 9.10
N ILE A 311 -2.94 6.48 8.30
CA ILE A 311 -1.54 6.09 8.47
C ILE A 311 -0.98 6.56 9.82
N PRO A 312 -1.11 7.84 10.23
CA PRO A 312 -0.66 8.27 11.54
C PRO A 312 -1.31 7.50 12.70
N GLN A 313 -2.59 7.13 12.56
CA GLN A 313 -3.28 6.32 13.56
C GLN A 313 -2.74 4.89 13.65
N LEU A 314 -2.27 4.29 12.55
CA LEU A 314 -1.71 2.94 12.57
C LEU A 314 -0.24 2.92 13.02
N THR A 315 0.56 3.88 12.57
CA THR A 315 2.00 3.92 12.83
C THR A 315 2.35 4.63 14.13
N GLY A 316 1.49 5.51 14.63
CA GLY A 316 1.78 6.35 15.79
C GLY A 316 2.71 7.52 15.48
N PHE A 317 2.86 7.93 14.21
CA PHE A 317 3.70 9.05 13.79
C PHE A 317 3.03 9.93 12.73
N ASP A 318 3.12 11.25 12.89
CA ASP A 318 2.61 12.21 11.92
C ASP A 318 3.53 12.38 10.69
N ALA A 319 3.10 13.13 9.67
CA ALA A 319 3.90 13.39 8.47
C ALA A 319 5.20 14.17 8.74
N SER A 320 5.31 14.85 9.89
CA SER A 320 6.54 15.52 10.33
C SER A 320 7.51 14.58 11.06
N GLY A 321 7.11 13.32 11.29
CA GLY A 321 7.87 12.32 12.03
C GLY A 321 7.77 12.48 13.55
N ARG A 322 6.80 13.26 14.05
CA ARG A 322 6.56 13.40 15.49
C ARG A 322 5.66 12.26 15.97
N PRO A 323 5.88 11.74 17.20
CA PRO A 323 5.03 10.72 17.77
C PRO A 323 3.60 11.27 17.97
N LEU A 324 2.63 10.45 17.63
CA LEU A 324 1.20 10.70 17.77
C LEU A 324 0.60 9.63 18.69
N ALA A 325 -0.08 10.06 19.74
CA ALA A 325 -0.83 9.14 20.59
C ALA A 325 -2.02 8.59 19.81
N SER A 326 -1.99 7.29 19.50
CA SER A 326 -3.07 6.60 18.81
C SER A 326 -3.46 5.32 19.55
N GLU A 327 -4.77 5.16 19.77
CA GLU A 327 -5.34 3.95 20.35
C GLU A 327 -5.15 2.75 19.42
N HIS A 328 -5.37 2.93 18.11
CA HIS A 328 -5.21 1.86 17.12
C HIS A 328 -3.77 1.33 17.11
N HIS A 329 -2.79 2.23 17.09
CA HIS A 329 -1.37 1.86 17.20
C HIS A 329 -1.09 1.10 18.50
N SER A 330 -1.57 1.61 19.63
CA SER A 330 -1.36 1.00 20.95
C SER A 330 -1.96 -0.41 21.04
N ARG A 331 -3.15 -0.63 20.47
CA ARG A 331 -3.79 -1.95 20.40
C ARG A 331 -2.99 -2.93 19.52
N LEU A 332 -2.49 -2.48 18.36
CA LEU A 332 -1.65 -3.30 17.47
C LEU A 332 -0.34 -3.72 18.17
N VAL A 333 0.35 -2.77 18.80
CA VAL A 333 1.58 -3.02 19.56
C VAL A 333 1.32 -3.96 20.73
N HIS A 334 0.22 -3.74 21.46
CA HIS A 334 -0.17 -4.60 22.58
C HIS A 334 -0.42 -6.05 22.12
N GLN A 335 -1.15 -6.24 21.02
CA GLN A 335 -1.40 -7.58 20.47
C GLN A 335 -0.12 -8.25 19.99
N GLY A 336 0.78 -7.50 19.33
CA GLY A 336 2.09 -8.00 18.94
C GLY A 336 2.93 -8.47 20.14
N ARG A 337 2.96 -7.67 21.21
CA ARG A 337 3.63 -8.04 22.47
C ARG A 337 3.01 -9.27 23.12
N ARG A 338 1.68 -9.43 23.05
CA ARG A 338 0.98 -10.63 23.53
C ARG A 338 1.41 -11.87 22.75
N TRP A 339 1.47 -11.80 21.42
CA TRP A 339 1.98 -12.89 20.58
C TRP A 339 3.46 -13.21 20.83
N ALA A 340 4.29 -12.22 21.13
CA ALA A 340 5.70 -12.45 21.50
C ALA A 340 5.82 -13.40 22.69
N LEU A 341 4.87 -13.33 23.64
CA LEU A 341 4.86 -14.21 24.79
C LEU A 341 4.66 -15.69 24.43
N HIS A 342 4.12 -16.02 23.26
CA HIS A 342 4.05 -17.41 22.77
C HIS A 342 5.41 -17.89 22.27
N VAL A 343 6.20 -16.99 21.71
CA VAL A 343 7.51 -17.28 21.13
C VAL A 343 8.57 -17.40 22.23
N ILE A 344 8.58 -16.49 23.20
CA ILE A 344 9.53 -16.51 24.34
C ILE A 344 9.15 -17.53 25.43
N GLU A 345 8.03 -18.24 25.31
CA GLU A 345 7.59 -19.21 26.32
C GLU A 345 8.64 -20.29 26.58
N THR A 346 9.10 -20.97 25.51
CA THR A 346 10.10 -22.02 25.59
C THR A 346 11.39 -21.54 26.27
N PRO A 347 12.04 -20.46 25.82
CA PRO A 347 13.27 -20.01 26.46
C PRO A 347 13.03 -19.49 27.88
N THR A 348 11.88 -18.88 28.18
CA THR A 348 11.53 -18.48 29.56
C THR A 348 11.39 -19.69 30.47
N ALA A 349 10.72 -20.75 30.03
CA ALA A 349 10.57 -21.97 30.80
C ALA A 349 11.93 -22.64 31.07
N TRP A 350 12.86 -22.59 30.11
CA TRP A 350 14.23 -23.09 30.29
C TRP A 350 15.01 -22.29 31.33
N VAL A 351 14.94 -20.95 31.29
CA VAL A 351 15.62 -20.10 32.28
C VAL A 351 15.05 -20.34 33.68
N LEU A 352 13.72 -20.45 33.83
CA LEU A 352 13.10 -20.79 35.11
C LEU A 352 13.52 -22.19 35.59
N SER A 353 13.64 -23.16 34.69
CA SER A 353 14.15 -24.50 35.00
C SER A 353 15.60 -24.44 35.50
N LEU A 354 16.45 -23.67 34.83
CA LEU A 354 17.84 -23.48 35.24
C LEU A 354 17.95 -22.82 36.61
N ILE A 355 17.19 -21.74 36.87
CA ILE A 355 17.16 -21.07 38.18
C ILE A 355 16.71 -22.04 39.27
N HIS A 356 15.67 -22.83 39.01
CA HIS A 356 15.19 -23.82 39.95
C HIS A 356 16.26 -24.86 40.28
N ILE A 357 16.89 -25.46 39.26
CA ILE A 357 17.95 -26.46 39.46
C ILE A 357 19.12 -25.86 40.23
N LEU A 358 19.56 -24.64 39.88
CA LEU A 358 20.64 -23.98 40.61
C LEU A 358 20.27 -23.75 42.08
N ALA A 359 19.05 -23.27 42.35
CA ALA A 359 18.60 -23.01 43.72
C ALA A 359 18.54 -24.29 44.56
N THR A 360 17.98 -25.38 44.02
CA THR A 360 17.82 -26.64 44.76
C THR A 360 19.13 -27.43 44.90
N VAL A 361 19.99 -27.41 43.87
CA VAL A 361 21.30 -28.10 43.92
C VAL A 361 22.27 -27.36 44.83
N VAL A 362 22.35 -26.03 44.75
CA VAL A 362 23.27 -25.24 45.60
C VAL A 362 22.82 -25.26 47.07
N SER A 363 21.52 -25.22 47.33
CA SER A 363 21.03 -25.35 48.70
C SER A 363 21.19 -26.78 49.26
N GLY A 364 21.25 -27.80 48.42
CA GLY A 364 21.21 -29.20 48.84
C GLY A 364 19.81 -29.68 49.26
N TRP A 365 18.78 -28.89 49.01
CA TRP A 365 17.39 -29.16 49.41
C TRP A 365 16.45 -29.19 48.20
N PRO A 366 16.38 -30.30 47.46
CA PRO A 366 15.31 -30.54 46.49
C PRO A 366 13.93 -30.46 47.17
N VAL A 367 12.90 -30.01 46.44
CA VAL A 367 11.63 -29.60 47.03
C VAL A 367 10.89 -30.77 47.68
N VAL A 368 10.74 -31.90 46.99
CA VAL A 368 10.00 -33.05 47.54
C VAL A 368 10.80 -33.69 48.68
N TYR A 369 12.12 -33.82 48.53
CA TYR A 369 13.01 -34.27 49.60
C TYR A 369 12.87 -33.39 50.85
N ALA A 370 12.94 -32.06 50.72
CA ALA A 370 12.84 -31.14 51.84
C ALA A 370 11.51 -31.26 52.58
N VAL A 371 10.40 -31.39 51.84
CA VAL A 371 9.06 -31.58 52.41
C VAL A 371 8.96 -32.94 53.12
N VAL A 372 9.38 -34.03 52.48
CA VAL A 372 9.30 -35.38 53.04
C VAL A 372 10.17 -35.50 54.29
N HIS A 373 11.42 -35.05 54.23
CA HIS A 373 12.33 -35.06 55.37
C HIS A 373 11.80 -34.21 56.53
N GLY A 374 11.27 -33.01 56.25
CA GLY A 374 10.65 -32.15 57.25
C GLY A 374 9.43 -32.80 57.93
N ILE A 375 8.57 -33.50 57.17
CA ILE A 375 7.44 -34.26 57.71
C ILE A 375 7.93 -35.42 58.58
N CYS A 376 8.92 -36.19 58.11
CA CYS A 376 9.50 -37.30 58.87
C CYS A 376 10.12 -36.82 60.19
N LEU A 377 10.81 -35.69 60.17
CA LEU A 377 11.40 -35.07 61.37
C LEU A 377 10.31 -34.59 62.34
N ALA A 378 9.25 -33.94 61.85
CA ALA A 378 8.13 -33.50 62.68
C ALA A 378 7.32 -34.66 63.28
N ALA A 379 7.21 -35.78 62.55
CA ALA A 379 6.51 -36.98 63.00
C ALA A 379 7.36 -37.91 63.90
N GLY A 380 8.64 -37.58 64.14
CA GLY A 380 9.55 -38.42 64.93
C GLY A 380 9.82 -39.79 64.28
N ALA A 381 9.82 -39.87 62.95
CA ALA A 381 10.05 -41.12 62.23
C ALA A 381 11.46 -41.67 62.51
N GLY A 382 11.58 -43.00 62.60
CA GLY A 382 12.88 -43.65 62.79
C GLY A 382 13.83 -43.40 61.61
N HIS A 383 15.13 -43.32 61.88
CA HIS A 383 16.18 -42.98 60.91
C HIS A 383 16.14 -43.85 59.62
N VAL A 384 15.81 -45.14 59.76
CA VAL A 384 15.70 -46.07 58.62
C VAL A 384 14.54 -45.68 57.70
N LEU A 385 13.38 -45.35 58.28
CA LEU A 385 12.19 -44.97 57.53
C LEU A 385 12.39 -43.61 56.82
N ASP A 386 12.96 -42.63 57.51
CA ASP A 386 13.32 -41.33 56.93
C ASP A 386 14.30 -41.49 55.76
N THR A 387 15.35 -42.31 55.91
CA THR A 387 16.33 -42.55 54.85
C THR A 387 15.69 -43.17 53.60
N VAL A 388 14.79 -44.15 53.78
CA VAL A 388 14.11 -44.82 52.66
C VAL A 388 13.16 -43.85 51.95
N LEU A 389 12.31 -43.14 52.70
CA LEU A 389 11.37 -42.17 52.14
C LEU A 389 12.10 -41.00 51.46
N SER A 390 13.18 -40.52 52.05
CA SER A 390 14.06 -39.50 51.48
C SER A 390 14.68 -39.92 50.15
N LYS A 391 15.14 -41.17 50.01
CA LYS A 391 15.68 -41.69 48.74
C LYS A 391 14.60 -41.77 47.65
N VAL A 392 13.38 -42.18 48.02
CA VAL A 392 12.24 -42.17 47.10
C VAL A 392 11.88 -40.73 46.69
N ALA A 393 11.88 -39.79 47.64
CA ALA A 393 11.63 -38.38 47.37
C ALA A 393 12.66 -37.78 46.40
N LEU A 394 13.95 -38.09 46.58
CA LEU A 394 15.01 -37.69 45.65
C LEU A 394 14.82 -38.27 44.24
N ALA A 395 14.32 -39.51 44.12
CA ALA A 395 13.98 -40.11 42.83
C ALA A 395 12.81 -39.36 42.16
N VAL A 396 11.81 -38.95 42.94
CA VAL A 396 10.69 -38.12 42.45
C VAL A 396 11.17 -36.74 42.01
N ASP A 397 12.01 -36.06 42.81
CA ASP A 397 12.62 -34.78 42.44
C ASP A 397 13.42 -34.88 41.13
N SER A 398 14.13 -36.00 40.91
CA SER A 398 14.87 -36.26 39.67
C SER A 398 13.92 -36.35 38.46
N VAL A 399 12.75 -36.96 38.61
CA VAL A 399 11.71 -36.97 37.57
C VAL A 399 11.15 -35.57 37.35
N ILE A 400 10.92 -34.79 38.42
CA ILE A 400 10.48 -33.40 38.32
C ILE A 400 11.49 -32.58 37.51
N TYR A 401 12.79 -32.73 37.78
CA TYR A 401 13.85 -32.04 37.03
C TYR A 401 13.83 -32.35 35.55
N MET A 402 13.54 -33.60 35.16
CA MET A 402 13.42 -34.00 33.76
C MET A 402 12.28 -33.26 33.04
N PHE A 403 11.19 -32.96 33.75
CA PHE A 403 10.00 -32.31 33.19
C PHE A 403 9.84 -30.84 33.55
N LEU A 404 10.82 -30.23 34.24
CA LEU A 404 10.76 -28.83 34.68
C LEU A 404 10.41 -27.83 33.55
N PRO A 405 10.99 -27.92 32.33
CA PRO A 405 10.62 -27.01 31.25
C PRO A 405 9.14 -27.14 30.85
N ILE A 406 8.56 -28.34 30.94
CA ILE A 406 7.14 -28.58 30.67
C ILE A 406 6.29 -27.99 31.79
N ILE A 407 6.67 -28.26 33.05
CA ILE A 407 5.97 -27.76 34.24
C ILE A 407 5.94 -26.23 34.23
N TYR A 408 7.08 -25.58 33.98
CA TYR A 408 7.15 -24.11 33.91
C TYR A 408 6.41 -23.54 32.71
N ALA A 409 6.42 -24.20 31.54
CA ALA A 409 5.60 -23.75 30.42
C ALA A 409 4.09 -23.81 30.77
N VAL A 410 3.64 -24.88 31.43
CA VAL A 410 2.25 -25.00 31.92
C VAL A 410 1.94 -23.94 32.97
N LEU A 411 2.85 -23.70 33.92
CA LEU A 411 2.68 -22.67 34.95
C LEU A 411 2.61 -21.27 34.35
N LEU A 412 3.50 -20.93 33.40
CA LEU A 412 3.47 -19.67 32.67
C LEU A 412 2.14 -19.50 31.96
N ARG A 413 1.65 -20.53 31.26
CA ARG A 413 0.34 -20.51 30.60
C ARG A 413 -0.79 -20.30 31.60
N ALA A 414 -0.77 -20.98 32.75
CA ALA A 414 -1.78 -20.80 33.79
C ALA A 414 -1.81 -19.36 34.32
N ILE A 415 -0.65 -18.78 34.64
CA ILE A 415 -0.51 -17.39 35.09
C ILE A 415 -1.00 -16.41 34.01
N GLN A 416 -0.65 -16.68 32.76
CA GLN A 416 -0.99 -15.84 31.61
C GLN A 416 -2.42 -16.11 31.08
N ARG A 417 -3.18 -16.99 31.74
CA ARG A 417 -4.53 -17.44 31.35
C ARG A 417 -4.60 -17.91 29.89
N ARG A 418 -3.56 -18.62 29.45
CA ARG A 418 -3.45 -19.23 28.13
C ARG A 418 -3.80 -20.72 28.17
N PRO A 419 -4.21 -21.30 27.02
CA PRO A 419 -4.56 -22.71 26.98
C PRO A 419 -3.36 -23.61 27.33
N LEU A 420 -3.54 -24.47 28.33
CA LEU A 420 -2.44 -25.19 28.99
C LEU A 420 -1.73 -26.19 28.07
N TRP A 421 -2.46 -26.78 27.12
CA TRP A 421 -1.99 -27.92 26.32
C TRP A 421 -1.51 -27.54 24.91
N HIS A 422 -1.16 -26.28 24.65
CA HIS A 422 -0.50 -25.90 23.40
C HIS A 422 0.79 -26.70 23.15
N ARG A 423 1.14 -26.99 21.88
CA ARG A 423 2.39 -27.68 21.55
C ARG A 423 3.55 -26.85 22.09
N MET A 424 4.53 -27.55 22.65
CA MET A 424 5.80 -26.95 23.05
C MET A 424 6.73 -26.92 21.84
N GLY A 425 7.64 -25.94 21.79
CA GLY A 425 8.61 -25.79 20.71
C GLY A 425 8.33 -24.60 19.79
N LYS A 426 8.75 -24.74 18.53
CA LYS A 426 8.68 -23.68 17.51
C LYS A 426 7.24 -23.24 17.26
N ARG A 427 7.00 -21.93 17.21
CA ARG A 427 5.68 -21.36 16.91
C ARG A 427 5.49 -21.21 15.41
N THR A 428 4.34 -21.68 14.92
CA THR A 428 3.94 -21.50 13.52
C THR A 428 2.93 -20.34 13.44
N ILE A 429 3.18 -19.42 12.52
CA ILE A 429 2.36 -18.25 12.22
C ILE A 429 1.86 -18.40 10.79
N VAL A 430 0.55 -18.25 10.60
CA VAL A 430 -0.08 -18.28 9.29
C VAL A 430 -0.69 -16.93 9.02
N VAL A 431 -0.21 -16.27 7.98
CA VAL A 431 -0.77 -15.02 7.49
C VAL A 431 -1.75 -15.34 6.38
N ALA A 432 -3.01 -14.98 6.57
CA ALA A 432 -4.08 -15.19 5.61
C ALA A 432 -4.70 -13.84 5.21
N ASP A 433 -4.37 -13.33 4.03
CA ASP A 433 -4.94 -12.11 3.45
C ASP A 433 -4.87 -12.21 1.91
N VAL A 434 -5.21 -11.14 1.18
CA VAL A 434 -5.05 -11.06 -0.27
C VAL A 434 -3.61 -11.37 -0.70
N PRO A 435 -3.38 -11.91 -1.93
CA PRO A 435 -2.11 -12.51 -2.33
C PRO A 435 -0.87 -11.67 -2.01
N TYR A 436 -0.83 -10.41 -2.47
CA TYR A 436 0.35 -9.57 -2.27
C TYR A 436 0.60 -9.25 -0.78
N VAL A 437 -0.45 -9.12 0.04
CA VAL A 437 -0.33 -8.79 1.46
C VAL A 437 0.28 -9.96 2.23
N HIS A 438 -0.29 -11.17 2.08
CA HIS A 438 0.22 -12.32 2.82
C HIS A 438 1.65 -12.69 2.40
N GLN A 439 2.00 -12.54 1.11
CA GLN A 439 3.35 -12.83 0.60
C GLN A 439 4.40 -11.83 1.13
N ILE A 440 4.05 -10.54 1.16
CA ILE A 440 4.93 -9.50 1.73
C ILE A 440 5.10 -9.74 3.24
N LEU A 441 4.01 -10.02 3.97
CA LEU A 441 4.07 -10.27 5.41
C LEU A 441 4.83 -11.55 5.76
N GLU A 442 4.65 -12.63 5.00
CA GLU A 442 5.43 -13.86 5.16
C GLU A 442 6.94 -13.56 5.07
N THR A 443 7.33 -12.79 4.06
CA THR A 443 8.73 -12.37 3.85
C THR A 443 9.21 -11.41 4.94
N PHE A 444 8.35 -10.47 5.37
CA PHE A 444 8.64 -9.49 6.42
C PHE A 444 8.94 -10.16 7.77
N VAL A 445 8.05 -11.04 8.23
CA VAL A 445 8.22 -11.75 9.51
C VAL A 445 9.38 -12.73 9.44
N SER A 446 9.50 -13.49 8.33
CA SER A 446 10.61 -14.42 8.13
C SER A 446 11.97 -13.72 8.22
N LYS A 447 12.12 -12.55 7.59
CA LYS A 447 13.37 -11.77 7.66
C LYS A 447 13.64 -11.20 9.05
N MET A 448 12.62 -10.73 9.79
CA MET A 448 12.81 -10.25 11.16
C MET A 448 13.30 -11.34 12.13
N TYR A 449 12.95 -12.61 11.88
CA TYR A 449 13.37 -13.75 12.68
C TYR A 449 14.57 -14.51 12.09
N ALA A 450 15.19 -14.02 11.01
CA ALA A 450 16.26 -14.74 10.32
C ALA A 450 17.54 -14.90 11.17
N LEU A 451 17.76 -14.00 12.13
CA LEU A 451 18.85 -14.09 13.11
C LEU A 451 18.40 -14.65 14.47
N SER A 452 17.13 -15.03 14.61
CA SER A 452 16.62 -15.60 15.85
C SER A 452 17.25 -16.97 16.14
N TYR A 453 17.46 -17.25 17.43
CA TYR A 453 17.89 -18.57 17.89
C TYR A 453 16.78 -19.59 17.62
N GLY A 454 17.15 -20.84 17.30
CA GLY A 454 16.18 -21.90 16.98
C GLY A 454 15.05 -22.05 18.00
N ILE A 455 15.36 -21.89 19.29
CA ILE A 455 14.40 -21.97 20.41
C ILE A 455 13.36 -20.84 20.47
N ALA A 456 13.62 -19.71 19.80
CA ALA A 456 12.72 -18.56 19.70
C ALA A 456 12.43 -18.19 18.24
N SER A 457 12.69 -19.12 17.32
CA SER A 457 12.36 -18.96 15.91
C SER A 457 10.86 -19.17 15.69
N VAL A 458 10.36 -18.59 14.61
CA VAL A 458 8.99 -18.80 14.14
C VAL A 458 9.00 -19.41 12.76
N GLU A 459 8.02 -20.25 12.46
CA GLU A 459 7.75 -20.73 11.11
C GLU A 459 6.61 -19.89 10.56
N VAL A 460 6.82 -19.26 9.41
CA VAL A 460 5.84 -18.36 8.81
C VAL A 460 5.33 -18.96 7.52
N HIS A 461 4.02 -18.96 7.35
CA HIS A 461 3.36 -19.35 6.12
C HIS A 461 2.36 -18.28 5.69
N GLY A 462 2.27 -18.04 4.39
CA GLY A 462 1.25 -17.19 3.81
C GLY A 462 0.26 -17.98 2.96
N ALA A 463 -1.03 -17.61 3.02
CA ALA A 463 -2.01 -18.13 2.07
C ALA A 463 -3.16 -17.16 1.77
N ASN A 464 -3.80 -17.31 0.61
CA ASN A 464 -5.02 -16.59 0.29
C ASN A 464 -6.24 -17.29 0.95
N PRO A 465 -6.94 -16.65 1.90
CA PRO A 465 -8.10 -17.22 2.58
C PRO A 465 -9.29 -17.52 1.67
N VAL A 466 -9.37 -16.86 0.51
CA VAL A 466 -10.45 -17.04 -0.48
C VAL A 466 -10.18 -18.21 -1.45
N ASP A 467 -8.94 -18.69 -1.52
CA ASP A 467 -8.51 -19.66 -2.53
C ASP A 467 -7.83 -20.87 -1.88
N HIS A 468 -6.53 -20.78 -1.63
CA HIS A 468 -5.72 -21.94 -1.26
C HIS A 468 -5.41 -22.07 0.24
N PHE A 469 -5.89 -21.18 1.12
CA PHE A 469 -5.66 -21.29 2.57
C PHE A 469 -6.11 -22.64 3.16
N VAL A 470 -7.31 -23.06 2.79
CA VAL A 470 -7.87 -24.33 3.25
C VAL A 470 -6.95 -25.47 2.81
N HIS A 471 -6.77 -25.65 1.50
CA HIS A 471 -6.02 -26.78 0.96
C HIS A 471 -4.54 -26.77 1.34
N ARG A 472 -3.91 -25.58 1.39
CA ARG A 472 -2.48 -25.45 1.69
C ARG A 472 -2.18 -25.59 3.18
N PHE A 473 -3.11 -25.25 4.07
CA PHE A 473 -2.78 -25.10 5.48
C PHE A 473 -3.68 -25.85 6.47
N THR A 474 -4.96 -26.17 6.20
CA THR A 474 -5.82 -26.77 7.24
C THR A 474 -5.30 -28.11 7.75
N HIS A 475 -4.70 -28.93 6.88
CA HIS A 475 -4.03 -30.18 7.27
C HIS A 475 -2.80 -30.00 8.19
N ARG A 476 -2.31 -28.77 8.36
CA ARG A 476 -1.19 -28.39 9.22
C ARG A 476 -1.63 -27.66 10.49
N VAL A 477 -2.93 -27.52 10.72
CA VAL A 477 -3.45 -26.86 11.92
C VAL A 477 -3.12 -27.70 13.15
N VAL A 478 -2.46 -27.07 14.11
CA VAL A 478 -2.00 -27.71 15.34
C VAL A 478 -2.30 -26.83 16.54
N ARG A 479 -2.40 -27.44 17.73
CA ARG A 479 -2.58 -26.72 19.00
C ARG A 479 -1.45 -25.70 19.24
N GLY A 480 -1.80 -24.44 19.48
CA GLY A 480 -0.84 -23.33 19.63
C GLY A 480 -0.34 -22.70 18.33
N LEU A 481 -0.99 -22.99 17.20
CA LEU A 481 -0.85 -22.24 15.95
C LEU A 481 -1.42 -20.83 16.10
N LEU A 482 -0.74 -19.84 15.51
CA LEU A 482 -1.20 -18.46 15.43
C LEU A 482 -1.64 -18.14 13.99
N ILE A 483 -2.85 -17.64 13.82
CA ILE A 483 -3.41 -17.23 12.52
C ILE A 483 -3.65 -15.72 12.53
N ALA A 484 -2.96 -15.00 11.65
CA ALA A 484 -3.15 -13.59 11.35
C ALA A 484 -4.07 -13.47 10.12
N LEU A 485 -5.32 -13.07 10.34
CA LEU A 485 -6.35 -13.05 9.30
C LEU A 485 -6.69 -11.62 8.87
N GLY A 486 -6.38 -11.25 7.64
CA GLY A 486 -6.88 -10.04 7.02
C GLY A 486 -8.33 -10.22 6.56
N ARG A 487 -9.20 -9.30 6.95
CA ARG A 487 -10.61 -9.28 6.55
C ARG A 487 -10.88 -8.10 5.62
N PRO A 488 -11.36 -8.36 4.38
CA PRO A 488 -11.87 -7.27 3.54
C PRO A 488 -13.15 -6.70 4.18
N ASP A 489 -13.48 -5.45 3.85
CA ASP A 489 -14.65 -4.78 4.43
C ASP A 489 -15.94 -5.26 3.75
N GLY A 490 -16.60 -6.28 4.29
CA GLY A 490 -17.81 -6.86 3.70
C GLY A 490 -19.03 -5.96 3.71
N ARG A 491 -18.96 -4.78 4.35
CA ARG A 491 -19.96 -3.71 4.17
C ARG A 491 -19.98 -3.22 2.72
N LEU A 492 -18.86 -3.33 2.00
CA LEU A 492 -18.79 -3.07 0.55
C LEU A 492 -19.46 -4.21 -0.23
N TYR A 493 -20.26 -3.87 -1.23
CA TYR A 493 -21.03 -4.84 -2.01
C TYR A 493 -20.14 -5.88 -2.69
N SER A 494 -19.08 -5.41 -3.34
CA SER A 494 -18.09 -6.26 -4.01
C SER A 494 -17.30 -7.16 -3.07
N GLN A 495 -17.18 -6.80 -1.79
CA GLN A 495 -16.34 -7.50 -0.81
C GLN A 495 -17.12 -8.38 0.17
N THR A 496 -18.45 -8.27 0.27
CA THR A 496 -19.25 -9.09 1.20
C THR A 496 -19.03 -10.58 1.00
N LYS A 497 -18.98 -11.00 -0.28
CA LYS A 497 -18.76 -12.39 -0.64
C LYS A 497 -17.36 -12.83 -0.24
N SER A 498 -16.36 -11.99 -0.51
CA SER A 498 -14.98 -12.23 -0.12
C SER A 498 -14.85 -12.38 1.39
N GLU A 499 -15.41 -11.46 2.19
CA GLU A 499 -15.36 -11.54 3.65
C GLU A 499 -16.04 -12.81 4.17
N SER A 500 -17.21 -13.17 3.62
CA SER A 500 -17.92 -14.40 3.97
C SER A 500 -17.07 -15.65 3.71
N TRP A 501 -16.40 -15.71 2.55
CA TRP A 501 -15.49 -16.81 2.20
C TRP A 501 -14.27 -16.88 3.10
N VAL A 502 -13.69 -15.72 3.47
CA VAL A 502 -12.59 -15.66 4.43
C VAL A 502 -13.01 -16.25 5.79
N LEU A 503 -14.20 -15.91 6.29
CA LEU A 503 -14.71 -16.45 7.55
C LEU A 503 -15.05 -17.95 7.47
N LEU A 504 -15.52 -18.43 6.32
CA LEU A 504 -15.77 -19.85 6.11
C LEU A 504 -14.46 -20.66 6.08
N GLY A 505 -13.45 -20.17 5.38
CA GLY A 505 -12.11 -20.78 5.39
C GLY A 505 -11.52 -20.80 6.80
N LEU A 506 -11.70 -19.73 7.56
CA LEU A 506 -11.30 -19.68 8.96
C LEU A 506 -12.05 -20.71 9.82
N LEU A 507 -13.37 -20.83 9.64
CA LEU A 507 -14.19 -21.79 10.38
C LEU A 507 -13.66 -23.22 10.17
N GLN A 508 -13.31 -23.58 8.93
CA GLN A 508 -12.72 -24.89 8.64
C GLN A 508 -11.39 -25.11 9.39
N ALA A 509 -10.53 -24.09 9.50
CA ALA A 509 -9.31 -24.17 10.29
C ALA A 509 -9.60 -24.29 11.80
N LYS A 510 -10.60 -23.55 12.31
CA LYS A 510 -11.01 -23.54 13.73
C LYS A 510 -11.70 -24.83 14.18
N VAL A 511 -12.39 -25.54 13.29
CA VAL A 511 -13.01 -26.84 13.59
C VAL A 511 -11.96 -27.92 13.85
N ILE A 512 -10.74 -27.77 13.32
CA ILE A 512 -9.64 -28.70 13.57
C ILE A 512 -9.12 -28.48 15.00
N THR A 513 -9.55 -29.38 15.89
CA THR A 513 -9.15 -29.34 17.31
C THR A 513 -8.29 -30.53 17.66
N SER A 514 -7.33 -30.30 18.55
CA SER A 514 -6.55 -31.37 19.18
C SER A 514 -6.61 -31.15 20.68
N TRP A 515 -7.15 -32.14 21.41
CA TRP A 515 -7.41 -32.06 22.86
C TRP A 515 -8.33 -30.88 23.22
N GLY A 516 -9.33 -30.59 22.38
CA GLY A 516 -10.25 -29.47 22.57
C GLY A 516 -9.65 -28.08 22.36
N HIS A 517 -8.39 -27.98 21.94
CA HIS A 517 -7.72 -26.71 21.70
C HIS A 517 -7.74 -26.32 20.23
N GLN A 518 -8.06 -25.06 19.96
CA GLN A 518 -8.14 -24.43 18.65
C GLN A 518 -6.90 -23.57 18.36
N PRO A 519 -6.62 -23.24 17.09
CA PRO A 519 -5.64 -22.19 16.78
C PRO A 519 -6.08 -20.84 17.33
N GLU A 520 -5.13 -19.99 17.71
CA GLU A 520 -5.40 -18.60 18.10
C GLU A 520 -5.46 -17.73 16.84
N VAL A 521 -6.50 -16.92 16.73
CA VAL A 521 -6.82 -16.12 15.55
C VAL A 521 -6.94 -14.66 15.93
N VAL A 522 -6.05 -13.85 15.35
CA VAL A 522 -6.17 -12.40 15.34
C VAL A 522 -6.65 -11.98 13.97
N SER A 523 -7.77 -11.28 13.89
CA SER A 523 -8.24 -10.69 12.64
C SER A 523 -8.03 -9.18 12.61
N ILE A 524 -7.66 -8.64 11.46
CA ILE A 524 -7.52 -7.20 11.21
C ILE A 524 -8.38 -6.81 10.02
N GLY A 525 -9.22 -5.79 10.16
CA GLY A 525 -10.09 -5.30 9.09
C GLY A 525 -10.93 -4.10 9.51
N HIS A 526 -11.71 -3.55 8.58
CA HIS A 526 -12.50 -2.34 8.78
C HIS A 526 -13.92 -2.60 9.28
N ASN A 527 -14.50 -3.76 8.96
CA ASN A 527 -15.85 -4.12 9.41
C ASN A 527 -15.84 -4.36 10.93
N PRO A 528 -16.58 -3.56 11.74
CA PRO A 528 -16.58 -3.69 13.20
C PRO A 528 -17.17 -5.01 13.72
N TYR A 529 -17.83 -5.79 12.85
CA TYR A 529 -18.38 -7.09 13.22
C TYR A 529 -17.30 -8.03 13.78
N HIS A 530 -17.54 -8.57 14.97
CA HIS A 530 -16.66 -9.52 15.65
C HIS A 530 -17.22 -10.96 15.55
N PRO A 531 -16.70 -11.80 14.63
CA PRO A 531 -17.15 -13.18 14.48
C PRO A 531 -16.79 -14.01 15.72
N ALA A 532 -17.66 -14.93 16.12
CA ALA A 532 -17.41 -15.82 17.25
C ALA A 532 -16.18 -16.73 17.06
N VAL A 533 -15.77 -16.97 15.81
CA VAL A 533 -14.61 -17.80 15.45
C VAL A 533 -13.26 -17.08 15.58
N VAL A 534 -13.26 -15.78 15.86
CA VAL A 534 -12.06 -14.95 16.00
C VAL A 534 -11.79 -14.72 17.49
N ASP A 535 -10.56 -14.92 17.95
CA ASP A 535 -10.22 -14.70 19.37
C ASP A 535 -9.96 -13.22 19.68
N THR A 536 -9.43 -12.47 18.72
CA THR A 536 -9.22 -11.02 18.84
C THR A 536 -9.43 -10.34 17.49
N HIS A 537 -10.37 -9.40 17.43
CA HIS A 537 -10.55 -8.54 16.25
C HIS A 537 -9.97 -7.15 16.50
N LEU A 538 -9.01 -6.75 15.68
CA LEU A 538 -8.45 -5.41 15.68
C LEU A 538 -9.10 -4.60 14.56
N GLN A 539 -10.06 -3.75 14.93
CA GLN A 539 -10.73 -2.85 14.01
C GLN A 539 -9.78 -1.73 13.56
N LEU A 540 -9.64 -1.58 12.24
CA LEU A 540 -8.94 -0.48 11.60
C LEU A 540 -9.78 0.79 11.56
N PRO A 541 -9.17 1.98 11.54
CA PRO A 541 -9.90 3.23 11.52
C PRO A 541 -10.73 3.36 10.23
N SER A 542 -12.03 3.60 10.36
CA SER A 542 -12.93 3.83 9.21
C SER A 542 -12.95 5.31 8.83
N ASN A 543 -11.80 5.86 8.42
CA ASN A 543 -11.68 7.29 8.07
C ASN A 543 -12.23 7.61 6.66
N ARG A 544 -12.46 6.59 5.83
CA ARG A 544 -13.01 6.77 4.48
C ARG A 544 -14.45 7.30 4.51
N PRO A 545 -14.88 8.08 3.51
CA PRO A 545 -16.29 8.41 3.35
C PRO A 545 -17.12 7.14 3.07
N ARG A 546 -18.42 7.21 3.36
CA ARG A 546 -19.35 6.10 3.07
C ARG A 546 -19.51 5.96 1.57
N LEU A 547 -19.66 4.73 1.10
CA LEU A 547 -20.06 4.47 -0.28
C LEU A 547 -21.57 4.53 -0.45
N LEU A 548 -21.99 4.79 -1.68
CA LEU A 548 -23.40 4.85 -2.07
C LEU A 548 -24.23 3.66 -1.56
N ILE A 549 -23.75 2.42 -1.72
CA ILE A 549 -24.49 1.23 -1.26
C ILE A 549 -24.57 1.18 0.27
N GLU A 550 -23.53 1.60 0.98
CA GLU A 550 -23.55 1.61 2.44
C GLU A 550 -24.55 2.63 3.00
N ALA A 551 -24.75 3.76 2.30
CA ALA A 551 -25.78 4.73 2.66
C ALA A 551 -27.17 4.19 2.34
N LEU A 552 -27.36 3.58 1.17
CA LEU A 552 -28.65 2.98 0.78
C LEU A 552 -29.09 1.89 1.76
N GLU A 553 -28.17 1.06 2.23
CA GLU A 553 -28.46 -0.05 3.14
C GLU A 553 -28.32 0.31 4.63
N HIS A 554 -27.87 1.51 4.97
CA HIS A 554 -27.62 1.97 6.35
C HIS A 554 -26.61 1.10 7.13
N THR A 555 -25.68 0.45 6.45
CA THR A 555 -24.74 -0.54 7.03
C THR A 555 -23.54 0.06 7.78
N SER A 556 -23.70 1.21 8.45
CA SER A 556 -22.58 1.83 9.19
C SER A 556 -22.14 1.06 10.44
N GLU A 557 -22.98 0.17 10.94
CA GLU A 557 -22.76 -0.59 12.18
C GLU A 557 -22.06 -1.94 11.92
N ALA A 558 -21.86 -2.71 12.99
CA ALA A 558 -21.36 -4.08 12.91
C ALA A 558 -22.39 -4.97 12.21
N VAL A 559 -22.07 -5.43 10.99
CA VAL A 559 -22.97 -6.29 10.21
C VAL A 559 -22.29 -7.61 9.91
N ASP A 560 -23.01 -8.72 10.17
CA ASP A 560 -22.57 -10.06 9.77
C ASP A 560 -22.55 -10.17 8.24
N PRO A 561 -21.37 -10.39 7.62
CA PRO A 561 -21.25 -10.47 6.18
C PRO A 561 -22.07 -11.62 5.58
N ASN A 562 -22.30 -12.72 6.30
CA ASN A 562 -23.10 -13.83 5.79
C ASN A 562 -24.58 -13.46 5.67
N GLN A 563 -25.11 -12.77 6.69
CA GLN A 563 -26.48 -12.25 6.66
C GLN A 563 -26.63 -11.18 5.58
N LEU A 564 -25.65 -10.28 5.48
CA LEU A 564 -25.64 -9.24 4.46
C LEU A 564 -25.56 -9.82 3.05
N TRP A 565 -24.75 -10.86 2.85
CA TRP A 565 -24.66 -11.57 1.58
C TRP A 565 -25.98 -12.25 1.20
N ALA A 566 -26.62 -12.93 2.16
CA ALA A 566 -27.94 -13.52 1.96
C ALA A 566 -28.97 -12.44 1.60
N HIS A 567 -29.01 -11.33 2.34
CA HIS A 567 -29.90 -10.20 2.08
C HIS A 567 -29.69 -9.60 0.69
N ARG A 568 -28.44 -9.31 0.32
CA ARG A 568 -28.07 -8.75 -0.99
C ARG A 568 -28.38 -9.70 -2.15
N ARG A 569 -28.25 -11.01 -1.95
CA ARG A 569 -28.65 -12.01 -2.97
C ARG A 569 -30.15 -11.92 -3.28
N HIS A 570 -30.99 -11.63 -2.30
CA HIS A 570 -32.42 -11.40 -2.51
C HIS A 570 -32.70 -10.03 -3.16
N MET A 571 -31.88 -9.00 -2.91
CA MET A 571 -32.02 -7.68 -3.55
C MET A 571 -31.80 -7.71 -5.06
N VAL A 572 -30.82 -8.47 -5.55
CA VAL A 572 -30.57 -8.62 -7.00
C VAL A 572 -31.70 -9.39 -7.70
N MET A 573 -32.39 -10.27 -6.95
CA MET A 573 -33.42 -11.16 -7.48
C MET A 573 -34.87 -10.66 -7.24
N SER A 574 -35.10 -9.60 -6.44
CA SER A 574 -36.46 -9.17 -6.07
C SER A 574 -36.63 -7.68 -5.72
N LYS A 575 -37.87 -7.18 -5.87
CA LYS A 575 -38.38 -5.79 -5.80
C LYS A 575 -37.94 -4.98 -4.56
N PHE A 576 -36.73 -4.43 -4.54
CA PHE A 576 -36.35 -3.44 -3.51
C PHE A 576 -36.86 -2.03 -3.88
N PRO A 577 -37.42 -1.25 -2.94
CA PRO A 577 -37.78 0.15 -3.16
C PRO A 577 -36.53 1.04 -3.07
N LEU A 578 -35.50 0.72 -3.88
CA LEU A 578 -34.27 1.53 -4.00
C LEU A 578 -34.58 3.00 -4.32
N TYR A 579 -35.70 3.24 -5.01
CA TYR A 579 -36.15 4.57 -5.39
C TYR A 579 -36.50 5.46 -4.18
N GLU A 580 -37.28 4.97 -3.22
CA GLU A 580 -37.72 5.78 -2.06
C GLU A 580 -36.54 6.18 -1.19
N LYS A 581 -35.65 5.22 -0.88
CA LYS A 581 -34.42 5.48 -0.12
C LYS A 581 -33.43 6.37 -0.86
N ALA A 582 -33.26 6.19 -2.17
CA ALA A 582 -32.40 7.08 -2.96
C ALA A 582 -32.95 8.52 -2.96
N ARG A 583 -34.28 8.69 -2.95
CA ARG A 583 -34.94 10.00 -2.85
C ARG A 583 -34.74 10.63 -1.48
N GLU A 584 -34.88 9.87 -0.39
CA GLU A 584 -34.59 10.34 0.97
C GLU A 584 -33.14 10.79 1.12
N LEU A 585 -32.17 10.00 0.65
CA LEU A 585 -30.75 10.37 0.69
C LEU A 585 -30.46 11.64 -0.12
N LEU A 586 -31.06 11.79 -1.30
CA LEU A 586 -30.93 13.02 -2.07
C LEU A 586 -31.50 14.23 -1.33
N GLN A 587 -32.67 14.08 -0.68
CA GLN A 587 -33.26 15.13 0.14
C GLN A 587 -32.39 15.47 1.36
N GLU A 588 -31.72 14.49 1.98
CA GLU A 588 -30.75 14.71 3.06
C GLU A 588 -29.50 15.48 2.56
N MET A 589 -28.98 15.08 1.41
CA MET A 589 -27.83 15.74 0.76
C MET A 589 -28.16 17.16 0.28
N GLU A 590 -29.42 17.44 -0.07
CA GLU A 590 -29.91 18.78 -0.46
C GLU A 590 -30.31 19.62 0.76
N GLY A 591 -30.89 19.02 1.81
CA GLY A 591 -31.40 19.70 3.01
C GLY A 591 -30.30 20.19 3.96
N THR A 592 -29.12 19.57 3.91
CA THR A 592 -27.91 20.04 4.62
C THR A 592 -27.32 21.31 3.99
N ALA A 593 -27.79 21.74 2.81
CA ALA A 593 -27.41 22.98 2.14
C ALA A 593 -28.39 24.14 2.40
N GLY A 594 -29.01 24.17 3.58
CA GLY A 594 -29.87 25.29 4.00
C GLY A 594 -29.13 26.63 3.91
N PRO A 595 -29.81 27.73 3.51
CA PRO A 595 -29.18 29.04 3.42
C PRO A 595 -28.63 29.39 4.80
N ALA A 596 -27.37 29.83 4.87
CA ALA A 596 -26.84 30.48 6.06
C ALA A 596 -27.87 31.54 6.49
N THR A 597 -28.60 31.26 7.55
CA THR A 597 -29.56 32.18 8.13
C THR A 597 -28.74 33.37 8.58
N GLY A 598 -28.84 34.45 7.81
CA GLY A 598 -28.37 35.75 8.27
C GLY A 598 -29.04 36.00 9.61
N LYS A 599 -28.25 35.91 10.69
CA LYS A 599 -28.60 36.58 11.94
C LYS A 599 -28.71 38.06 11.58
N GLN A 600 -29.92 38.53 11.34
CA GLN A 600 -30.25 39.94 11.49
C GLN A 600 -29.83 40.35 12.92
N PRO A 601 -29.16 41.50 13.10
CA PRO A 601 -28.95 42.03 14.44
C PRO A 601 -30.33 42.31 15.07
N PRO A 602 -30.50 42.09 16.38
CA PRO A 602 -31.79 42.25 17.03
C PRO A 602 -32.25 43.72 16.94
N PRO A 603 -33.57 43.95 16.87
CA PRO A 603 -34.12 45.29 16.72
C PRO A 603 -33.90 46.10 17.99
N ARG A 604 -33.41 47.34 17.83
CA ARG A 604 -33.50 48.37 18.87
C ARG A 604 -34.96 48.75 19.02
N HIS A 605 -35.55 48.43 20.16
CA HIS A 605 -36.72 49.17 20.67
C HIS A 605 -36.46 49.65 22.09
N LEU A 606 -36.69 50.95 22.24
CA LEU A 606 -36.66 51.71 23.47
C LEU A 606 -37.67 51.16 24.48
N ALA A 607 -37.23 51.01 25.73
CA ALA A 607 -38.09 51.09 26.88
C ALA A 607 -37.41 51.92 27.98
N SER A 608 -38.13 52.97 28.37
CA SER A 608 -37.80 53.99 29.34
C SER A 608 -38.01 53.54 30.79
N LYS A 609 -37.15 54.06 31.68
CA LYS A 609 -37.39 54.50 33.07
C LYS A 609 -38.13 53.57 34.05
N THR A 610 -37.45 53.17 35.13
CA THR A 610 -37.56 53.71 36.51
C THR A 610 -36.61 52.92 37.45
N ALA A 611 -35.63 53.59 38.09
CA ALA A 611 -35.51 53.83 39.54
C ALA A 611 -35.44 52.54 40.40
N ALA A 612 -34.46 52.26 41.28
CA ALA A 612 -33.72 53.13 42.20
C ALA A 612 -32.43 52.47 42.76
N ARG A 613 -31.51 53.33 43.28
CA ARG A 613 -30.61 53.22 44.49
C ARG A 613 -29.84 51.91 44.76
N ASP A 614 -28.59 51.84 45.21
CA ASP A 614 -27.51 52.70 45.76
C ASP A 614 -26.19 52.00 45.34
N GLY A 615 -25.04 52.61 45.05
CA GLY A 615 -24.15 53.34 45.94
C GLY A 615 -22.69 52.94 45.57
N ASP A 616 -21.78 53.91 45.60
CA ASP A 616 -20.29 53.87 45.64
C ASP A 616 -19.52 52.96 44.65
N GLY A 617 -18.44 53.38 43.98
CA GLY A 617 -17.63 54.59 44.01
C GLY A 617 -16.46 54.43 43.00
N ASP A 618 -15.83 55.56 42.63
CA ASP A 618 -14.44 55.74 42.17
C ASP A 618 -13.85 54.86 41.04
N ALA A 619 -13.04 55.32 40.09
CA ALA A 619 -12.53 56.64 39.71
C ALA A 619 -11.82 56.50 38.33
N LEU A 620 -11.97 57.55 37.51
CA LEU A 620 -10.98 58.20 36.63
C LEU A 620 -9.81 57.41 36.04
N THR A 621 -9.71 57.43 34.69
CA THR A 621 -8.65 58.12 33.89
C THR A 621 -8.85 57.74 32.41
N LEU A 622 -9.35 58.57 31.50
CA LEU A 622 -8.84 59.79 30.83
C LEU A 622 -7.45 59.67 30.16
N GLY A 623 -7.46 59.90 28.84
CA GLY A 623 -6.31 60.25 27.98
C GLY A 623 -6.36 59.49 26.65
N GLY A 624 -6.68 60.03 25.48
CA GLY A 624 -6.72 61.43 25.03
C GLY A 624 -5.68 61.66 23.93
N GLY A 625 -6.12 62.01 22.72
CA GLY A 625 -5.31 62.55 21.61
C GLY A 625 -5.07 61.56 20.47
N GLY A 626 -5.46 61.75 19.20
CA GLY A 626 -5.88 62.96 18.48
C GLY A 626 -4.83 63.35 17.44
N GLY A 627 -5.18 63.30 16.14
CA GLY A 627 -4.59 64.21 15.15
C GLY A 627 -3.95 63.64 13.86
N LYS A 628 -4.81 63.53 12.83
CA LYS A 628 -4.70 64.15 11.48
C LYS A 628 -3.52 63.88 10.50
N GLN A 629 -3.97 63.60 9.25
CA GLN A 629 -3.49 64.07 7.92
C GLN A 629 -2.19 63.45 7.37
N ARG A 630 -1.98 63.20 6.06
CA ARG A 630 -2.70 63.39 4.78
C ARG A 630 -1.94 62.57 3.69
N ALA A 631 -2.66 62.06 2.68
CA ALA A 631 -2.33 61.98 1.22
C ALA A 631 -0.99 61.33 0.77
N ASP A 632 -0.80 60.65 -0.37
CA ASP A 632 -1.57 60.47 -1.59
C ASP A 632 -0.86 59.41 -2.50
N THR A 633 -1.54 59.00 -3.59
CA THR A 633 -1.08 58.23 -4.79
C THR A 633 -0.76 56.72 -4.60
N GLY A 634 -1.34 55.72 -5.27
CA GLY A 634 -1.97 55.54 -6.60
C GLY A 634 -1.22 54.37 -7.27
N GLY A 635 -1.78 53.31 -7.90
CA GLY A 635 -3.12 52.84 -8.20
C GLY A 635 -3.04 51.38 -8.71
N HIS A 636 -4.15 50.89 -9.28
CA HIS A 636 -4.41 49.59 -9.94
C HIS A 636 -5.04 48.43 -9.13
N LEU A 637 -6.38 48.54 -9.02
CA LEU A 637 -7.39 47.56 -9.47
C LEU A 637 -6.89 46.62 -10.59
N ALA A 638 -7.35 45.38 -10.81
CA ALA A 638 -8.36 44.52 -10.19
C ALA A 638 -8.27 43.14 -10.87
N ARG A 639 -8.51 42.05 -10.13
CA ARG A 639 -9.39 40.93 -10.56
C ARG A 639 -9.59 39.94 -9.40
N ARG A 640 -10.62 40.18 -8.60
CA ARG A 640 -11.19 39.19 -7.67
C ARG A 640 -12.69 39.10 -7.95
N THR A 641 -13.05 38.25 -8.91
CA THR A 641 -14.45 37.94 -9.25
C THR A 641 -14.52 36.52 -9.79
N SER A 642 -14.70 35.53 -8.90
CA SER A 642 -15.22 34.19 -9.27
C SER A 642 -15.60 33.30 -8.07
N MET A 643 -16.19 33.85 -6.99
CA MET A 643 -16.65 33.01 -5.85
C MET A 643 -18.11 33.22 -5.42
N ARG A 644 -18.94 33.90 -6.23
CA ARG A 644 -20.35 34.17 -5.87
C ARG A 644 -21.40 33.40 -6.66
N LEU A 645 -21.00 32.44 -7.51
CA LEU A 645 -21.94 31.63 -8.31
C LEU A 645 -22.12 30.17 -7.85
N MET A 646 -21.44 29.73 -6.76
CA MET A 646 -21.53 28.33 -6.30
C MET A 646 -22.68 28.05 -5.32
N ALA A 647 -23.37 29.07 -4.80
CA ALA A 647 -24.35 28.92 -3.71
C ALA A 647 -25.73 28.35 -4.12
N ARG A 648 -25.91 27.86 -5.35
CA ARG A 648 -27.22 27.36 -5.85
C ARG A 648 -27.21 25.90 -6.34
N ARG A 649 -26.11 25.15 -6.14
CA ARG A 649 -26.00 23.74 -6.57
C ARG A 649 -25.49 22.92 -5.38
N GLY A 650 -26.10 21.76 -5.12
CA GLY A 650 -25.72 20.88 -4.01
C GLY A 650 -24.24 20.44 -4.04
N PRO A 651 -23.67 20.02 -2.91
CA PRO A 651 -22.23 19.81 -2.71
C PRO A 651 -21.59 18.87 -3.74
N CYS A 652 -22.29 17.82 -4.16
CA CYS A 652 -21.75 16.85 -5.13
C CYS A 652 -21.65 17.38 -6.57
N ASN A 653 -22.31 18.50 -6.90
CA ASN A 653 -22.18 19.15 -8.20
C ASN A 653 -21.04 20.18 -8.25
N ALA A 654 -20.37 20.48 -7.13
CA ALA A 654 -19.26 21.42 -7.08
C ALA A 654 -18.11 21.00 -8.02
N TYR A 655 -17.87 19.70 -8.16
CA TYR A 655 -16.77 19.14 -8.98
C TYR A 655 -17.00 19.22 -10.49
N SER A 656 -18.25 19.35 -10.94
CA SER A 656 -18.59 19.40 -12.37
C SER A 656 -17.96 20.61 -13.08
N HIS A 657 -17.55 21.62 -12.32
CA HIS A 657 -16.92 22.84 -12.82
C HIS A 657 -15.39 22.80 -12.80
N LEU A 658 -14.78 21.92 -12.01
CA LEU A 658 -13.33 21.77 -12.02
C LEU A 658 -12.93 21.22 -13.38
N THR A 659 -11.83 21.65 -13.98
CA THR A 659 -11.22 20.93 -15.11
C THR A 659 -10.47 19.71 -14.58
N ALA A 660 -10.17 18.71 -15.41
CA ALA A 660 -9.43 17.56 -14.92
C ALA A 660 -7.94 17.91 -14.67
N ALA A 661 -7.44 18.98 -15.30
CA ALA A 661 -6.16 19.61 -14.93
C ALA A 661 -6.23 20.24 -13.54
N ASP A 662 -7.34 20.90 -13.19
CA ASP A 662 -7.56 21.41 -11.83
C ASP A 662 -7.59 20.24 -10.86
N VAL A 663 -8.33 19.16 -11.15
CA VAL A 663 -8.32 17.95 -10.31
C VAL A 663 -6.88 17.47 -10.12
N LEU A 664 -6.11 17.28 -11.20
CA LEU A 664 -4.73 16.80 -11.15
C LEU A 664 -3.79 17.66 -10.30
N ASN A 665 -3.96 18.99 -10.31
CA ASN A 665 -2.99 19.95 -9.77
C ASN A 665 -3.47 20.62 -8.47
N MET A 666 -4.74 20.42 -8.08
CA MET A 666 -5.31 21.01 -6.88
C MET A 666 -4.71 20.35 -5.62
N PRO A 667 -4.17 21.14 -4.68
CA PRO A 667 -3.67 20.61 -3.42
C PRO A 667 -4.86 20.16 -2.53
N ALA A 668 -4.59 19.19 -1.64
CA ALA A 668 -5.64 18.49 -0.88
C ALA A 668 -6.48 19.44 0.01
N ASP A 669 -5.85 20.48 0.53
CA ASP A 669 -6.46 21.55 1.33
C ASP A 669 -7.47 22.40 0.56
N GLN A 670 -7.42 22.40 -0.77
CA GLN A 670 -8.39 23.09 -1.64
C GLN A 670 -9.53 22.18 -2.08
N VAL A 671 -9.32 20.86 -2.09
CA VAL A 671 -10.37 19.87 -2.34
C VAL A 671 -11.30 19.74 -1.13
N TRP A 672 -10.74 19.83 0.08
CA TRP A 672 -11.45 19.60 1.34
C TRP A 672 -12.62 20.57 1.62
N PRO A 673 -12.49 21.89 1.43
CA PRO A 673 -13.58 22.85 1.65
C PRO A 673 -14.69 22.72 0.60
N LEU A 674 -14.39 22.20 -0.59
CA LEU A 674 -15.38 21.93 -1.64
C LEU A 674 -16.28 20.74 -1.29
N LEU A 675 -15.75 19.78 -0.54
CA LEU A 675 -16.54 18.69 0.03
C LEU A 675 -17.39 19.22 1.20
N GLY A 676 -16.91 20.22 1.95
CA GLY A 676 -17.56 20.75 3.14
C GLY A 676 -17.05 20.05 4.39
N HIS A 677 -16.68 20.81 5.43
CA HIS A 677 -16.03 20.29 6.63
C HIS A 677 -16.93 19.31 7.44
N ASP A 678 -18.26 19.44 7.27
CA ASP A 678 -19.30 18.66 7.94
C ASP A 678 -20.18 17.83 6.98
N SER A 679 -19.87 17.81 5.67
CA SER A 679 -20.74 17.11 4.73
C SER A 679 -20.54 15.60 4.84
N LYS A 680 -21.66 14.87 4.81
CA LYS A 680 -21.68 13.41 4.62
C LYS A 680 -21.29 13.09 3.17
N HIS A 681 -20.06 13.39 2.77
CA HIS A 681 -19.59 13.09 1.43
C HIS A 681 -19.77 11.59 1.15
N LEU A 682 -20.46 11.30 0.05
CA LEU A 682 -20.82 9.94 -0.34
C LEU A 682 -20.04 9.59 -1.60
N VAL A 683 -19.15 8.62 -1.49
CA VAL A 683 -18.41 8.09 -2.65
C VAL A 683 -19.41 7.45 -3.62
N GLY A 684 -19.38 7.89 -4.88
CA GLY A 684 -20.37 7.51 -5.89
C GLY A 684 -21.69 8.29 -5.79
N GLY A 685 -21.84 9.24 -4.87
CA GLY A 685 -23.05 10.08 -4.78
C GLY A 685 -23.31 10.87 -6.06
N HIS A 686 -22.26 11.26 -6.78
CA HIS A 686 -22.36 11.89 -8.10
C HIS A 686 -23.08 11.01 -9.14
N LEU A 687 -23.02 9.68 -9.00
CA LEU A 687 -23.76 8.74 -9.86
C LEU A 687 -25.27 8.88 -9.67
N LEU A 688 -25.75 9.10 -8.44
CA LEU A 688 -27.15 9.41 -8.18
C LEU A 688 -27.54 10.71 -8.87
N TYR A 689 -26.77 11.80 -8.69
CA TYR A 689 -27.08 13.06 -9.36
C TYR A 689 -27.12 12.91 -10.88
N GLY A 690 -26.22 12.13 -11.48
CA GLY A 690 -26.26 11.82 -12.93
C GLY A 690 -27.54 11.12 -13.37
N ILE A 691 -28.00 10.12 -12.61
CA ILE A 691 -29.27 9.41 -12.86
C ILE A 691 -30.46 10.36 -12.73
N PHE A 692 -30.53 11.15 -11.65
CA PHE A 692 -31.69 11.98 -11.35
C PHE A 692 -31.72 13.30 -12.14
N ARG A 693 -30.60 13.81 -12.68
CA ARG A 693 -30.56 15.07 -13.45
C ARG A 693 -30.99 14.91 -14.90
N LYS A 694 -30.94 13.69 -15.47
CA LYS A 694 -31.64 13.42 -16.73
C LYS A 694 -33.15 13.57 -16.46
N ALA A 695 -33.72 14.70 -16.88
CA ALA A 695 -35.14 15.01 -16.74
C ALA A 695 -36.04 13.88 -17.29
N GLU A 696 -35.53 13.13 -18.28
CA GLU A 696 -36.18 11.93 -18.80
C GLU A 696 -36.19 10.78 -17.81
N LEU A 697 -35.10 10.50 -17.07
CA LEU A 697 -35.05 9.44 -16.06
C LEU A 697 -35.90 9.77 -14.83
N ARG A 698 -35.94 11.04 -14.41
CA ARG A 698 -36.85 11.48 -13.33
C ARG A 698 -38.31 11.25 -13.74
N LYS A 699 -38.69 11.70 -14.95
CA LYS A 699 -39.99 11.40 -15.56
C LYS A 699 -40.21 9.90 -15.78
N MET A 700 -39.18 9.12 -16.09
CA MET A 700 -39.27 7.68 -16.36
C MET A 700 -39.40 6.86 -15.08
N TRP A 701 -38.76 7.26 -13.99
CA TRP A 701 -38.90 6.68 -12.65
C TRP A 701 -40.22 7.06 -12.00
N ASP A 702 -40.66 8.31 -12.16
CA ASP A 702 -42.01 8.72 -11.77
C ASP A 702 -43.06 7.97 -12.62
N LYS A 703 -42.80 7.80 -13.93
CA LYS A 703 -43.58 6.90 -14.80
C LYS A 703 -43.43 5.43 -14.40
N LEU A 704 -42.34 4.99 -13.76
CA LEU A 704 -42.13 3.60 -13.30
C LEU A 704 -42.80 3.33 -11.96
N ALA A 705 -42.90 4.33 -11.09
CA ALA A 705 -43.77 4.31 -9.93
C ALA A 705 -45.23 4.26 -10.37
N VAL A 706 -45.59 5.08 -11.37
CA VAL A 706 -46.88 5.04 -12.05
C VAL A 706 -47.08 3.73 -12.82
N VAL A 707 -46.06 3.11 -13.43
CA VAL A 707 -46.11 1.81 -14.13
C VAL A 707 -46.05 0.65 -13.15
N ARG A 708 -45.57 0.80 -11.91
CA ARG A 708 -45.72 -0.20 -10.84
C ARG A 708 -47.11 -0.14 -10.24
N GLN A 709 -47.64 1.06 -9.99
CA GLN A 709 -49.05 1.27 -9.63
C GLN A 709 -49.97 0.81 -10.77
N LEU A 710 -49.64 1.14 -12.02
CA LEU A 710 -50.34 0.63 -13.19
C LEU A 710 -50.11 -0.86 -13.33
N ALA A 711 -48.95 -1.46 -13.14
CA ALA A 711 -48.78 -2.92 -13.23
C ALA A 711 -49.62 -3.66 -12.18
N SER A 712 -49.79 -3.08 -10.98
CA SER A 712 -50.74 -3.60 -9.99
C SER A 712 -52.22 -3.38 -10.37
N VAL A 713 -52.51 -2.40 -11.24
CA VAL A 713 -53.85 -2.10 -11.79
C VAL A 713 -54.07 -2.78 -13.17
N LEU A 714 -53.02 -3.14 -13.90
CA LEU A 714 -52.99 -3.71 -15.24
C LEU A 714 -53.02 -5.24 -15.21
N SER A 715 -52.87 -5.84 -14.02
CA SER A 715 -53.46 -7.16 -13.80
C SER A 715 -54.99 -7.14 -13.97
N THR A 716 -55.62 -5.96 -14.12
CA THR A 716 -57.06 -5.83 -14.36
C THR A 716 -57.48 -5.14 -15.66
N LYS A 717 -56.62 -4.42 -16.42
CA LYS A 717 -56.97 -3.86 -17.75
C LYS A 717 -55.81 -3.76 -18.76
N GLN A 718 -56.17 -3.82 -20.04
CA GLN A 718 -55.30 -3.82 -21.24
C GLN A 718 -54.49 -2.53 -21.43
N VAL A 719 -53.24 -2.49 -20.96
CA VAL A 719 -52.18 -1.65 -21.57
C VAL A 719 -51.15 -2.61 -22.16
N SER A 720 -50.53 -2.24 -23.30
CA SER A 720 -49.64 -3.15 -24.02
C SER A 720 -48.39 -3.47 -23.19
N GLU A 721 -48.30 -4.74 -22.80
CA GLU A 721 -47.24 -5.35 -21.99
C GLU A 721 -45.81 -5.05 -22.50
N SER A 722 -45.67 -4.77 -23.80
CA SER A 722 -44.41 -4.43 -24.47
C SER A 722 -43.73 -3.16 -23.93
N VAL A 723 -44.46 -2.06 -23.72
CA VAL A 723 -43.89 -0.76 -23.33
C VAL A 723 -43.42 -0.78 -21.88
N ALA A 724 -44.19 -1.45 -21.00
CA ALA A 724 -43.78 -1.65 -19.61
C ALA A 724 -42.51 -2.50 -19.52
N ARG A 725 -42.41 -3.56 -20.34
CA ARG A 725 -41.24 -4.44 -20.39
C ARG A 725 -39.99 -3.69 -20.89
N GLU A 726 -40.12 -2.88 -21.94
CA GLU A 726 -39.01 -2.10 -22.50
C GLU A 726 -38.50 -1.03 -21.51
N ALA A 727 -39.40 -0.32 -20.82
CA ALA A 727 -39.02 0.65 -19.78
C ALA A 727 -38.32 -0.02 -18.58
N VAL A 728 -38.79 -1.19 -18.14
CA VAL A 728 -38.15 -1.97 -17.08
C VAL A 728 -36.75 -2.44 -17.50
N VAL A 729 -36.59 -2.87 -18.76
CA VAL A 729 -35.28 -3.27 -19.31
C VAL A 729 -34.31 -2.09 -19.41
N ALA A 730 -34.77 -0.91 -19.85
CA ALA A 730 -33.94 0.29 -19.94
C ALA A 730 -33.47 0.81 -18.57
N VAL A 731 -34.32 0.72 -17.54
CA VAL A 731 -33.94 1.09 -16.18
C VAL A 731 -33.05 0.03 -15.54
N GLY A 732 -33.34 -1.25 -15.78
CA GLY A 732 -32.49 -2.37 -15.35
C GLY A 732 -31.06 -2.23 -15.87
N SER A 733 -30.88 -1.95 -17.17
CA SER A 733 -29.56 -1.79 -17.79
C SER A 733 -28.81 -0.55 -17.27
N THR A 734 -29.52 0.54 -16.94
CA THR A 734 -28.90 1.73 -16.36
C THR A 734 -28.41 1.46 -14.93
N LEU A 735 -29.21 0.76 -14.12
CA LEU A 735 -28.85 0.41 -12.74
C LEU A 735 -27.68 -0.59 -12.71
N GLU A 736 -27.70 -1.58 -13.59
CA GLU A 736 -26.60 -2.53 -13.75
C GLU A 736 -25.29 -1.82 -14.11
N GLY A 737 -25.34 -0.83 -15.00
CA GLY A 737 -24.18 0.00 -15.34
C GLY A 737 -23.63 0.81 -14.16
N VAL A 738 -24.49 1.27 -13.24
CA VAL A 738 -24.08 1.99 -12.03
C VAL A 738 -23.49 1.03 -10.99
N LEU A 739 -24.12 -0.12 -10.79
CA LEU A 739 -23.62 -1.16 -9.89
C LEU A 739 -22.26 -1.70 -10.36
N LEU A 740 -22.07 -1.87 -11.67
CA LEU A 740 -20.79 -2.28 -12.23
C LEU A 740 -19.70 -1.23 -11.96
N LYS A 741 -19.97 0.06 -12.20
CA LYS A 741 -19.03 1.14 -11.89
C LYS A 741 -18.69 1.19 -10.41
N GLN A 742 -19.69 1.06 -9.56
CA GLN A 742 -19.47 1.05 -8.12
C GLN A 742 -18.67 -0.18 -7.67
N THR A 743 -18.91 -1.34 -8.28
CA THR A 743 -18.11 -2.55 -8.02
C THR A 743 -16.64 -2.32 -8.34
N VAL A 744 -16.34 -1.68 -9.49
CA VAL A 744 -14.96 -1.31 -9.87
C VAL A 744 -14.36 -0.34 -8.85
N MET A 745 -15.12 0.67 -8.43
CA MET A 745 -14.69 1.63 -7.40
C MET A 745 -14.34 0.93 -6.09
N GLU A 746 -15.24 0.07 -5.59
CA GLU A 746 -15.04 -0.68 -4.35
C GLU A 746 -13.85 -1.64 -4.42
N GLN A 747 -13.65 -2.31 -5.56
CA GLN A 747 -12.50 -3.18 -5.78
C GLN A 747 -11.19 -2.40 -5.76
N LEU A 748 -11.15 -1.20 -6.36
CA LEU A 748 -9.97 -0.33 -6.28
C LEU A 748 -9.75 0.21 -4.87
N LEU A 749 -10.81 0.56 -4.14
CA LEU A 749 -10.69 0.99 -2.75
C LEU A 749 -10.09 -0.13 -1.88
N GLU A 750 -10.58 -1.36 -2.05
CA GLU A 750 -10.05 -2.53 -1.35
C GLU A 750 -8.59 -2.81 -1.74
N SER A 751 -8.27 -2.86 -3.03
CA SER A 751 -6.93 -3.22 -3.51
C SER A 751 -5.89 -2.14 -3.26
N ARG A 752 -6.30 -0.86 -3.26
CA ARG A 752 -5.37 0.28 -3.16
C ARG A 752 -5.19 0.84 -1.75
N TYR A 753 -6.23 0.82 -0.92
CA TYR A 753 -6.18 1.48 0.38
C TYR A 753 -6.48 0.50 1.54
N LEU A 754 -7.59 -0.23 1.50
CA LEU A 754 -7.99 -1.05 2.66
C LEU A 754 -7.03 -2.21 2.91
N SER A 755 -6.62 -2.94 1.88
CA SER A 755 -5.61 -4.00 1.99
C SER A 755 -4.22 -3.46 2.36
N LEU A 756 -3.89 -2.23 1.96
CA LEU A 756 -2.63 -1.57 2.33
C LEU A 756 -2.63 -1.15 3.81
N GLU A 757 -3.76 -0.66 4.32
CA GLU A 757 -3.93 -0.39 5.76
C GLU A 757 -3.78 -1.69 6.58
N ARG A 758 -4.35 -2.81 6.12
CA ARG A 758 -4.13 -4.13 6.76
C ARG A 758 -2.67 -4.55 6.72
N LEU A 759 -1.99 -4.40 5.59
CA LEU A 759 -0.56 -4.68 5.48
C LEU A 759 0.25 -3.91 6.53
N ILE A 760 0.01 -2.61 6.68
CA ILE A 760 0.72 -1.75 7.61
C ILE A 760 0.39 -2.10 9.07
N ALA A 761 -0.88 -2.36 9.37
CA ALA A 761 -1.30 -2.79 10.70
C ALA A 761 -0.62 -4.10 11.12
N PHE A 762 -0.58 -5.09 10.22
CA PHE A 762 0.15 -6.33 10.45
C PHE A 762 1.66 -6.09 10.62
N MET A 763 2.29 -5.21 9.82
CA MET A 763 3.70 -4.88 9.99
C MET A 763 3.99 -4.29 11.39
N VAL A 764 3.15 -3.38 11.89
CA VAL A 764 3.28 -2.82 13.25
C VAL A 764 3.12 -3.90 14.32
N MET A 765 2.09 -4.74 14.19
CA MET A 765 1.85 -5.84 15.13
C MET A 765 3.02 -6.84 15.15
N PHE A 766 3.51 -7.27 13.98
CA PHE A 766 4.61 -8.23 13.89
C PHE A 766 5.96 -7.63 14.26
N HIS A 767 6.19 -6.35 14.01
CA HIS A 767 7.37 -5.64 14.52
C HIS A 767 7.38 -5.64 16.04
N ALA A 768 6.26 -5.28 16.69
CA ALA A 768 6.16 -5.32 18.14
C ALA A 768 6.39 -6.73 18.71
N MET A 769 5.92 -7.76 18.01
CA MET A 769 6.16 -9.17 18.35
C MET A 769 7.64 -9.54 18.26
N ALA A 770 8.27 -9.24 17.12
CA ALA A 770 9.69 -9.53 16.88
C ALA A 770 10.58 -8.75 17.84
N ARG A 771 10.32 -7.45 18.04
CA ARG A 771 11.07 -6.59 18.95
C ARG A 771 11.03 -7.12 20.38
N ARG A 772 9.84 -7.46 20.89
CA ARG A 772 9.71 -8.02 22.24
C ARG A 772 10.42 -9.36 22.39
N THR A 773 10.46 -10.17 21.33
CA THR A 773 11.20 -11.45 21.32
C THR A 773 12.71 -11.22 21.32
N ALA A 774 13.19 -10.31 20.49
CA ALA A 774 14.60 -9.95 20.37
C ALA A 774 15.13 -9.24 21.63
N ASP A 775 14.32 -8.45 22.32
CA ASP A 775 14.72 -7.79 23.57
C ASP A 775 14.77 -8.74 24.78
N TRP A 776 14.32 -9.98 24.64
CA TRP A 776 14.29 -10.94 25.74
C TRP A 776 15.69 -11.53 25.96
N TRP A 777 16.34 -11.19 27.08
CA TRP A 777 17.64 -11.76 27.45
C TRP A 777 17.50 -13.26 27.79
N PRO A 778 18.40 -14.14 27.33
CA PRO A 778 19.66 -13.90 26.59
C PRO A 778 19.57 -13.90 25.05
N LEU A 779 18.39 -13.82 24.45
CA LEU A 779 18.16 -13.98 23.02
C LEU A 779 18.34 -12.71 22.18
N THR A 780 19.20 -11.77 22.58
CA THR A 780 19.34 -10.52 21.84
C THR A 780 19.81 -10.75 20.40
N PHE A 781 18.97 -10.44 19.41
CA PHE A 781 19.29 -10.52 17.98
C PHE A 781 18.79 -9.29 17.20
N ASP A 782 19.44 -8.98 16.08
CA ASP A 782 19.07 -7.84 15.23
C ASP A 782 17.90 -8.21 14.30
N ILE A 783 16.73 -7.59 14.50
CA ILE A 783 15.52 -7.84 13.70
C ILE A 783 15.56 -7.16 12.31
N ALA A 784 16.51 -6.25 12.07
CA ALA A 784 16.62 -5.53 10.81
C ALA A 784 17.52 -6.24 9.78
N ARG A 785 18.15 -7.36 10.16
CA ARG A 785 19.15 -8.08 9.38
C ARG A 785 18.80 -9.57 9.26
N SER A 786 19.34 -10.20 8.22
CA SER A 786 19.35 -11.65 8.07
C SER A 786 20.79 -12.16 7.92
N GLN A 787 20.97 -13.48 7.95
CA GLN A 787 22.25 -14.14 7.70
C GLN A 787 22.86 -13.78 6.33
N SER A 788 22.04 -13.30 5.38
CA SER A 788 22.54 -12.90 4.06
C SER A 788 23.36 -11.59 4.07
N GLY A 789 23.16 -10.73 5.08
CA GLY A 789 23.83 -9.42 5.18
C GLY A 789 23.58 -8.47 4.00
N LEU A 790 22.58 -8.75 3.16
CA LEU A 790 22.26 -7.95 1.97
C LEU A 790 21.53 -6.67 2.40
N ARG A 791 21.99 -5.49 1.98
CA ARG A 791 21.41 -4.19 2.43
C ARG A 791 19.93 -3.99 2.07
N VAL A 792 19.44 -4.68 1.05
CA VAL A 792 18.04 -4.85 0.69
C VAL A 792 18.00 -6.21 0.02
N ALA A 793 17.31 -7.19 0.60
CA ALA A 793 17.22 -8.53 0.02
C ALA A 793 16.43 -8.45 -1.29
N THR A 794 17.15 -8.28 -2.39
CA THR A 794 16.71 -8.61 -3.74
C THR A 794 17.52 -9.81 -4.16
N THR A 795 16.86 -10.96 -4.24
CA THR A 795 17.38 -12.29 -4.63
C THR A 795 18.63 -12.24 -5.50
N ALA A 796 19.70 -12.91 -5.06
CA ALA A 796 20.66 -13.49 -5.98
C ALA A 796 19.92 -14.59 -6.76
N ALA A 797 19.82 -14.46 -8.09
CA ALA A 797 19.33 -15.55 -8.92
C ALA A 797 20.43 -16.60 -9.11
N PRO A 798 20.08 -17.90 -9.24
CA PRO A 798 21.00 -18.94 -9.64
C PRO A 798 21.21 -18.86 -11.16
N VAL A 799 21.91 -17.83 -11.60
CA VAL A 799 22.56 -17.85 -12.91
C VAL A 799 24.04 -17.98 -12.57
N THR A 800 24.72 -18.97 -13.15
CA THR A 800 26.13 -19.22 -12.83
C THR A 800 26.90 -17.92 -13.03
N ALA A 801 27.70 -17.53 -12.03
CA ALA A 801 28.45 -16.28 -12.06
C ALA A 801 29.28 -16.15 -13.35
N SER A 802 29.72 -17.29 -13.92
CA SER A 802 30.40 -17.39 -15.21
C SER A 802 29.55 -16.95 -16.40
N GLU A 803 28.28 -17.38 -16.52
CA GLU A 803 27.40 -16.95 -17.61
C GLU A 803 27.09 -15.44 -17.52
N LEU A 804 27.05 -14.92 -16.29
CA LEU A 804 26.85 -13.51 -15.99
C LEU A 804 28.06 -12.63 -16.31
N GLU A 805 29.24 -13.04 -15.86
CA GLU A 805 30.51 -12.36 -16.11
C GLU A 805 30.79 -12.32 -17.60
N GLN A 806 30.47 -13.40 -18.30
CA GLN A 806 30.58 -13.47 -19.76
C GLN A 806 29.60 -12.51 -20.45
N SER A 807 28.31 -12.47 -20.06
CA SER A 807 27.35 -11.52 -20.61
C SER A 807 27.72 -10.05 -20.31
N LEU A 808 28.26 -9.78 -19.12
CA LEU A 808 28.75 -8.45 -18.75
C LEU A 808 29.99 -8.07 -19.56
N ALA A 809 30.94 -8.99 -19.75
CA ALA A 809 32.11 -8.79 -20.57
C ALA A 809 31.74 -8.54 -22.04
N GLU A 810 30.77 -9.28 -22.59
CA GLU A 810 30.23 -9.07 -23.93
C GLU A 810 29.56 -7.69 -24.07
N THR A 811 28.82 -7.25 -23.05
CA THR A 811 28.19 -5.92 -23.05
C THR A 811 29.25 -4.80 -23.00
N ILE A 812 30.27 -4.94 -22.14
CA ILE A 812 31.37 -3.98 -22.04
C ILE A 812 32.17 -3.95 -23.35
N ALA A 813 32.41 -5.11 -23.96
CA ALA A 813 33.06 -5.20 -25.27
C ALA A 813 32.23 -4.50 -26.35
N GLY A 814 30.91 -4.69 -26.36
CA GLY A 814 29.99 -3.97 -27.24
C GLY A 814 30.08 -2.44 -27.09
N ASP A 815 30.03 -1.93 -25.86
CA ASP A 815 30.17 -0.49 -25.57
C ASP A 815 31.53 0.08 -26.03
N VAL A 816 32.60 -0.72 -25.98
CA VAL A 816 33.93 -0.34 -26.45
C VAL A 816 33.97 -0.30 -27.98
N VAL A 817 33.37 -1.28 -28.64
CA VAL A 817 33.25 -1.35 -30.10
C VAL A 817 32.40 -0.20 -30.64
N ASP A 818 31.26 0.10 -30.02
CA ASP A 818 30.39 1.21 -30.41
C ASP A 818 31.09 2.56 -30.26
N LYS A 819 31.88 2.74 -29.18
CA LYS A 819 32.72 3.94 -29.00
C LYS A 819 33.86 4.02 -30.03
N ALA A 820 34.42 2.88 -30.45
CA ALA A 820 35.42 2.85 -31.51
C ALA A 820 34.79 3.23 -32.86
N ALA A 821 33.62 2.68 -33.19
CA ALA A 821 32.87 3.01 -34.39
C ALA A 821 32.47 4.50 -34.44
N GLN A 822 32.02 5.07 -33.32
CA GLN A 822 31.71 6.51 -33.22
C GLN A 822 32.94 7.41 -33.41
N ARG A 823 34.12 6.95 -32.96
CA ARG A 823 35.39 7.67 -33.17
C ARG A 823 35.82 7.64 -34.62
N ASP A 824 35.69 6.49 -35.28
CA ASP A 824 35.99 6.35 -36.71
C ASP A 824 35.03 7.19 -37.57
N GLU A 825 33.75 7.23 -37.21
CA GLU A 825 32.78 8.08 -37.90
C GLU A 825 33.08 9.57 -37.74
N MET A 826 33.47 10.02 -36.53
CA MET A 826 33.91 11.39 -36.30
C MET A 826 35.20 11.73 -37.08
N ALA A 827 36.19 10.82 -37.09
CA ALA A 827 37.42 10.99 -37.86
C ALA A 827 37.13 11.07 -39.37
N GLY A 828 36.17 10.29 -39.87
CA GLY A 828 35.69 10.36 -41.25
C GLY A 828 35.07 11.73 -41.59
N ARG A 829 34.19 12.25 -40.72
CA ARG A 829 33.57 13.57 -40.90
C ARG A 829 34.58 14.72 -40.86
N GLU A 830 35.60 14.64 -40.01
CA GLU A 830 36.68 15.64 -39.97
C GLU A 830 37.54 15.62 -41.23
N ARG A 831 37.90 14.45 -41.77
CA ARG A 831 38.60 14.36 -43.06
C ARG A 831 37.79 14.98 -44.19
N LEU A 832 36.48 14.72 -44.21
CA LEU A 832 35.58 15.24 -45.24
C LEU A 832 35.46 16.78 -45.15
N ARG A 833 35.39 17.34 -43.93
CA ARG A 833 35.48 18.80 -43.71
C ARG A 833 36.81 19.38 -44.18
N HIS A 834 37.92 18.71 -43.88
CA HIS A 834 39.24 19.16 -44.31
C HIS A 834 39.34 19.18 -45.85
N ILE A 835 38.88 18.12 -46.53
CA ILE A 835 38.83 18.04 -47.99
C ILE A 835 37.97 19.16 -48.56
N LEU A 836 36.75 19.35 -48.05
CA LEU A 836 35.85 20.42 -48.48
C LEU A 836 36.47 21.81 -48.28
N SER A 837 37.06 22.07 -47.12
CA SER A 837 37.70 23.36 -46.82
C SER A 837 38.89 23.65 -47.73
N SER A 838 39.68 22.62 -48.09
CA SER A 838 40.81 22.76 -49.01
C SER A 838 40.35 22.99 -50.45
N ASN A 839 39.26 22.33 -50.88
CA ASN A 839 38.66 22.57 -52.20
C ASN A 839 38.02 23.95 -52.31
N ILE A 840 37.38 24.44 -51.24
CA ILE A 840 36.82 25.80 -51.19
C ILE A 840 37.94 26.84 -51.26
N ARG A 841 39.04 26.67 -50.52
CA ARG A 841 40.22 27.56 -50.60
C ARG A 841 40.83 27.57 -52.00
N LYS A 842 40.99 26.39 -52.63
CA LYS A 842 41.54 26.28 -53.99
C LYS A 842 40.64 26.93 -55.05
N ARG A 843 39.32 26.90 -54.87
CA ARG A 843 38.38 27.61 -55.77
C ARG A 843 38.36 29.12 -55.53
N ALA A 844 38.50 29.58 -54.30
CA ALA A 844 38.54 31.00 -53.98
C ALA A 844 39.79 31.71 -54.53
N THR A 845 40.88 30.98 -54.75
CA THR A 845 42.12 31.51 -55.36
C THR A 845 42.17 31.40 -56.89
N ALA A 846 41.13 30.85 -57.54
CA ALA A 846 41.10 30.55 -58.97
C ALA A 846 40.06 31.38 -59.76
N VAL A 847 39.60 32.50 -59.20
CA VAL A 847 38.78 33.49 -59.92
C VAL A 847 39.62 34.76 -60.08
N PRO A 848 39.89 35.23 -61.32
CA PRO A 848 40.80 36.34 -61.60
C PRO A 848 40.32 37.68 -61.05
#